data_AF-A0A844G444-F1
#
_entry.id   AF-A0A844G444-F1
#
_cell.length_a   1.000
_cell.length_b   1.000
_cell.length_c   1.000
_cell.angle_alpha   90.00
_cell.angle_beta   90.00
_cell.angle_gamma   90.00
#
_symmetry.space_group_name_H-M   'P 1'
#
loop_
_entity.id
_entity.type
_entity.pdbx_description
1 polymer ?
#
loop_
_entity_poly.entity_id
_entity_poly.type
_entity_poly.pdbx_seq_one_letter_code
_entity_poly.pdbx_strand_id
1 'polypeptide(L)'
;MTETGKQAKGSTMNTDNTAEKTVRQMDYATYFDKVYGCWLGKCICGSIGAPLEGCKQLFDYAFDPAFWLITEPNDDLELQILWLNVLETIGLDFDADDLAQAFLAEVPYNPGEYAYFKRNFRRGIHPPASGTYNNHFYHEGMGCCIRAEIWACLAAGDPELAGRICRRDGQIDHSAESVYSEAFIAAMEAEAFAESDIDRLIDAGLRVIPEQSKLARLVRDTRRFCREEADWRVVHERILRHYGHPDCTNMFENIGITLMALLKSGGDLEQATLIALNSGFDTDCTCGIAGAILGTVMGAEALQRNYGVIDTGYVTNFDVHRRSDRIRDLAADIARLGPEAGRFWNRQLRLTGVPAEVEAFRLPVRKRDFRFEVEYEGLPAIAAGGEARCVLRICNLSGQTRRGELRLTGSGNFALEYDGTVEIPAGGNAGVPVRVRHLNPERILDGDPIKAEFCGAVYEFGFAAATPWRIYGPYWGNFATVPQVRLGEEPYQQHIPAGCFRNRSTAIRNYHLNMRAGLDLQGPDEAGLAAGTFEPAPHGRINAFDDLIPVDEAFGFQGPAVFYLVSEFITKEPMKMPISIGRSCPLVFWLDGRELARAEFETFRTPENLNLDIVELPAGKHRAVFKVVRQGAGTTLSINYKCSFRPGERMDAHVVGLEFLA
;
A
#
# COMPACT_ATOMS: atom_id res chain seq x y z
N MET A 1 -40.25 -42.96 -14.60
CA MET A 1 -40.69 -43.74 -13.42
C MET A 1 -40.18 -43.03 -12.18
N THR A 2 -41.13 -42.45 -11.43
CA THR A 2 -41.12 -42.10 -9.98
C THR A 2 -39.93 -41.29 -9.45
N GLU A 3 -39.98 -39.96 -9.38
CA GLU A 3 -40.61 -39.12 -8.34
C GLU A 3 -40.13 -39.37 -6.91
N THR A 4 -39.43 -38.38 -6.34
CA THR A 4 -39.79 -37.61 -5.11
C THR A 4 -38.71 -36.51 -4.97
N GLY A 5 -38.97 -35.22 -4.83
CA GLY A 5 -40.14 -34.50 -4.33
C GLY A 5 -39.92 -34.05 -2.89
N LYS A 6 -39.00 -33.10 -2.63
CA LYS A 6 -38.97 -32.34 -1.37
C LYS A 6 -38.77 -30.85 -1.62
N GLN A 7 -39.88 -30.14 -1.44
CA GLN A 7 -40.03 -28.69 -1.43
C GLN A 7 -39.12 -28.05 -0.37
N ALA A 8 -38.32 -27.07 -0.77
CA ALA A 8 -37.72 -26.10 0.12
C ALA A 8 -38.84 -25.19 0.65
N LYS A 9 -39.17 -25.33 1.94
CA LYS A 9 -40.00 -24.37 2.66
C LYS A 9 -39.22 -23.07 2.81
N GLY A 10 -39.80 -21.99 2.32
CA GLY A 10 -39.32 -20.64 2.58
C GLY A 10 -39.29 -20.39 4.09
N SER A 11 -38.12 -20.02 4.60
CA SER A 11 -38.02 -19.31 5.86
C SER A 11 -38.14 -17.82 5.55
N THR A 12 -39.29 -17.27 5.91
CA THR A 12 -39.51 -15.84 6.13
C THR A 12 -38.30 -15.24 6.83
N MET A 13 -37.66 -14.27 6.17
CA MET A 13 -36.71 -13.36 6.81
C MET A 13 -37.39 -12.76 8.04
N ASN A 14 -36.81 -13.02 9.20
CA ASN A 14 -37.22 -12.39 10.43
C ASN A 14 -36.81 -10.92 10.32
N THR A 15 -37.81 -10.07 10.14
CA THR A 15 -37.76 -8.62 10.24
C THR A 15 -37.38 -8.21 11.66
N ASP A 16 -36.59 -7.13 11.75
CA ASP A 16 -36.38 -6.28 12.92
C ASP A 16 -35.96 -6.95 14.22
N ASN A 17 -34.64 -6.97 14.43
CA ASN A 17 -34.07 -6.86 15.77
C ASN A 17 -33.25 -5.56 15.86
N THR A 18 -33.90 -4.42 15.65
CA THR A 18 -33.39 -3.13 16.12
C THR A 18 -33.59 -3.07 17.63
N ALA A 19 -32.72 -3.72 18.38
CA ALA A 19 -32.49 -3.29 19.75
C ALA A 19 -32.06 -1.82 19.66
N GLU A 20 -32.86 -0.91 20.21
CA GLU A 20 -32.46 0.48 20.40
C GLU A 20 -31.13 0.46 21.17
N LYS A 21 -30.00 0.64 20.47
CA LYS A 21 -28.71 0.86 21.12
C LYS A 21 -28.89 2.13 21.95
N THR A 22 -28.91 2.00 23.27
CA THR A 22 -28.99 3.13 24.18
C THR A 22 -27.84 4.09 23.86
N VAL A 23 -28.17 5.30 23.43
CA VAL A 23 -27.17 6.34 23.14
C VAL A 23 -26.37 6.60 24.41
N ARG A 24 -25.05 6.38 24.35
CA ARG A 24 -24.13 6.61 25.47
C ARG A 24 -24.04 8.11 25.74
N GLN A 25 -23.80 8.49 27.00
CA GLN A 25 -23.57 9.87 27.39
C GLN A 25 -22.19 10.00 28.03
N MET A 26 -21.47 11.06 27.69
CA MET A 26 -20.18 11.41 28.28
C MET A 26 -20.10 12.93 28.43
N ASP A 27 -19.51 13.43 29.50
CA ASP A 27 -19.21 14.85 29.62
C ASP A 27 -18.02 15.23 28.73
N TYR A 28 -18.01 16.46 28.22
CA TYR A 28 -16.98 16.92 27.30
C TYR A 28 -15.58 16.94 27.93
N ALA A 29 -15.47 17.14 29.24
CA ALA A 29 -14.18 17.15 29.92
C ALA A 29 -13.55 15.74 29.93
N THR A 30 -14.33 14.70 30.22
CA THR A 30 -13.91 13.30 30.12
C THR A 30 -13.57 12.93 28.67
N TYR A 31 -14.38 13.36 27.69
CA TYR A 31 -14.07 13.14 26.28
C TYR A 31 -12.73 13.78 25.88
N PHE A 32 -12.54 15.05 26.25
CA PHE A 32 -11.29 15.77 25.98
C PHE A 32 -10.09 15.13 26.69
N ASP A 33 -10.23 14.70 27.94
CA ASP A 33 -9.16 14.02 28.69
C ASP A 33 -8.74 12.71 28.01
N LYS A 34 -9.70 11.95 27.47
CA LYS A 34 -9.42 10.73 26.68
C LYS A 34 -8.83 11.02 25.31
N VAL A 35 -9.31 12.03 24.59
CA VAL A 35 -8.67 12.48 23.32
C VAL A 35 -7.24 12.92 23.59
N TYR A 36 -7.01 13.70 24.63
CA TYR A 36 -5.66 14.14 24.98
C TYR A 36 -4.77 12.98 25.43
N GLY A 37 -5.32 12.02 26.18
CA GLY A 37 -4.63 10.79 26.54
C GLY A 37 -4.23 9.95 25.33
N CYS A 38 -5.11 9.83 24.33
CA CYS A 38 -4.84 9.18 23.05
C CYS A 38 -3.60 9.80 22.38
N TRP A 39 -3.61 11.12 22.17
CA TRP A 39 -2.53 11.81 21.48
C TRP A 39 -1.23 11.86 22.29
N LEU A 40 -1.29 11.98 23.62
CA LEU A 40 -0.10 11.83 24.48
C LEU A 40 0.52 10.45 24.33
N GLY A 41 -0.29 9.40 24.42
CA GLY A 41 0.15 8.02 24.25
C GLY A 41 0.77 7.78 22.88
N LYS A 42 0.08 8.17 21.81
CA LYS A 42 0.54 8.07 20.42
C LYS A 42 1.88 8.76 20.21
N CYS A 43 1.97 10.06 20.52
CA CYS A 43 3.15 10.86 20.21
C CYS A 43 4.37 10.40 21.01
N ILE A 44 4.20 10.16 22.31
CA ILE A 44 5.33 9.88 23.21
C ILE A 44 5.78 8.43 23.04
N CYS A 45 4.86 7.46 23.03
CA CYS A 45 5.25 6.06 22.83
C CYS A 45 5.80 5.82 21.43
N GLY A 46 5.20 6.46 20.40
CA GLY A 46 5.74 6.42 19.04
C GLY A 46 7.15 7.00 18.95
N SER A 47 7.40 8.15 19.60
CA SER A 47 8.74 8.76 19.67
C SER A 47 9.77 7.86 20.36
N ILE A 48 9.38 7.10 21.39
CA ILE A 48 10.26 6.10 22.03
C ILE A 48 10.66 5.00 21.04
N GLY A 49 9.75 4.60 20.16
CA GLY A 49 9.97 3.57 19.14
C GLY A 49 10.79 4.03 17.93
N ALA A 50 10.70 5.30 17.54
CA ALA A 50 11.30 5.82 16.30
C ALA A 50 12.80 5.51 16.12
N PRO A 51 13.68 5.61 17.15
CA PRO A 51 15.10 5.31 16.98
C PRO A 51 15.43 3.87 16.58
N LEU A 52 14.49 2.93 16.74
CA LEU A 52 14.67 1.50 16.43
C LEU A 52 13.84 1.04 15.22
N GLU A 53 13.14 1.95 14.55
CA GLU A 53 12.32 1.64 13.37
C GLU A 53 13.15 0.87 12.32
N GLY A 54 12.56 -0.20 11.80
CA GLY A 54 13.17 -1.09 10.81
C GLY A 54 14.13 -2.14 11.36
N CYS A 55 14.49 -2.09 12.65
CA CYS A 55 15.36 -3.09 13.26
C CYS A 55 14.60 -4.39 13.58
N LYS A 56 14.82 -5.47 12.82
CA LYS A 56 14.09 -6.75 12.95
C LYS A 56 14.55 -7.68 14.08
N GLN A 57 15.50 -7.23 14.90
CA GLN A 57 16.06 -8.01 15.99
C GLN A 57 15.29 -7.78 17.29
N LEU A 58 15.34 -8.75 18.19
CA LEU A 58 14.88 -8.53 19.56
C LEU A 58 15.88 -7.64 20.31
N PHE A 59 15.36 -6.78 21.17
CA PHE A 59 16.13 -5.99 22.11
C PHE A 59 15.84 -6.39 23.56
N ASP A 60 16.54 -5.76 24.50
CA ASP A 60 16.40 -6.02 25.95
C ASP A 60 16.54 -4.71 26.76
N TYR A 61 15.91 -3.64 26.29
CA TYR A 61 15.81 -2.37 27.00
C TYR A 61 14.96 -2.54 28.27
N ALA A 62 15.44 -1.97 29.37
CA ALA A 62 14.66 -1.72 30.56
C ALA A 62 14.06 -0.32 30.50
N PHE A 63 12.92 -0.11 31.17
CA PHE A 63 12.26 1.20 31.14
C PHE A 63 13.12 2.24 31.85
N ASP A 64 13.32 3.38 31.19
CA ASP A 64 13.98 4.55 31.75
C ASP A 64 13.00 5.73 31.65
N PRO A 65 12.66 6.43 32.76
CA PRO A 65 11.81 7.62 32.71
C PRO A 65 12.27 8.70 31.73
N ALA A 66 13.55 8.73 31.35
CA ALA A 66 14.05 9.62 30.30
C ALA A 66 13.43 9.34 28.92
N PHE A 67 12.89 8.14 28.69
CA PHE A 67 12.20 7.78 27.46
C PHE A 67 10.97 8.66 27.21
N TRP A 68 10.28 9.11 28.27
CA TRP A 68 9.16 10.05 28.16
C TRP A 68 9.51 11.41 27.56
N LEU A 69 10.81 11.73 27.47
CA LEU A 69 11.32 12.99 26.93
C LEU A 69 11.81 12.87 25.49
N ILE A 70 11.78 11.66 24.90
CA ILE A 70 12.15 11.46 23.50
C ILE A 70 11.06 12.10 22.63
N THR A 71 11.48 12.88 21.65
CA THR A 71 10.57 13.51 20.69
C THR A 71 11.24 13.46 19.33
N GLU A 72 10.63 12.72 18.41
CA GLU A 72 11.10 12.53 17.05
C GLU A 72 9.95 12.82 16.06
N PRO A 73 10.24 13.30 14.85
CA PRO A 73 9.21 13.42 13.83
C PRO A 73 8.75 12.03 13.37
N ASN A 74 7.46 11.89 13.12
CA ASN A 74 6.86 10.61 12.75
C ASN A 74 5.62 10.82 11.85
N ASP A 75 5.57 10.10 10.72
CA ASP A 75 4.44 10.17 9.80
C ASP A 75 3.13 9.60 10.37
N ASP A 76 3.20 8.72 11.37
CA ASP A 76 2.11 8.27 12.24
C ASP A 76 1.20 9.41 12.69
N LEU A 77 1.82 10.55 12.99
CA LEU A 77 1.13 11.74 13.48
C LEU A 77 0.87 12.75 12.35
N GLU A 78 1.86 12.98 11.49
CA GLU A 78 1.82 14.05 10.49
C GLU A 78 0.64 13.93 9.52
N LEU A 79 0.36 12.71 9.05
CA LEU A 79 -0.78 12.47 8.15
C LEU A 79 -2.12 12.73 8.82
N GLN A 80 -2.23 12.47 10.13
CA GLN A 80 -3.45 12.77 10.88
C GLN A 80 -3.64 14.27 11.14
N ILE A 81 -2.55 15.02 11.30
CA ILE A 81 -2.60 16.49 11.32
C ILE A 81 -3.06 17.02 9.95
N LEU A 82 -2.58 16.42 8.86
CA LEU A 82 -3.04 16.76 7.51
C LEU A 82 -4.54 16.46 7.33
N TRP A 83 -5.03 15.33 7.84
CA TRP A 83 -6.47 15.01 7.85
C TRP A 83 -7.28 16.04 8.61
N LEU A 84 -6.82 16.48 9.78
CA LEU A 84 -7.47 17.56 10.52
C LEU A 84 -7.55 18.85 9.69
N ASN A 85 -6.49 19.22 8.98
CA ASN A 85 -6.49 20.39 8.09
C ASN A 85 -7.51 20.26 6.94
N VAL A 86 -7.63 19.06 6.34
CA VAL A 86 -8.65 18.78 5.32
C VAL A 86 -10.05 18.96 5.91
N LEU A 87 -10.34 18.33 7.05
CA LEU A 87 -11.64 18.41 7.70
C LEU A 87 -12.02 19.84 8.07
N GLU A 88 -11.07 20.64 8.57
CA GLU A 88 -11.29 22.06 8.88
C GLU A 88 -11.53 22.92 7.63
N THR A 89 -11.01 22.50 6.47
CA THR A 89 -11.13 23.22 5.20
C THR A 89 -12.45 22.90 4.47
N ILE A 90 -12.83 21.61 4.38
CA ILE A 90 -13.97 21.17 3.57
C ILE A 90 -15.14 20.60 4.38
N GLY A 91 -14.94 20.33 5.67
CA GLY A 91 -15.92 19.71 6.54
C GLY A 91 -15.92 18.17 6.49
N LEU A 92 -16.95 17.58 7.08
CA LEU A 92 -17.05 16.13 7.26
C LEU A 92 -17.57 15.38 6.02
N ASP A 93 -18.08 16.06 4.98
CA ASP A 93 -18.43 15.42 3.69
C ASP A 93 -17.22 15.31 2.75
N PHE A 94 -16.16 14.64 3.23
CA PHE A 94 -14.98 14.31 2.44
C PHE A 94 -15.10 12.94 1.77
N ASP A 95 -14.34 12.72 0.71
CA ASP A 95 -14.05 11.39 0.15
C ASP A 95 -12.54 11.12 0.06
N ALA A 96 -12.19 9.94 -0.46
CA ALA A 96 -10.79 9.51 -0.58
C ALA A 96 -9.97 10.39 -1.52
N ASP A 97 -10.60 11.02 -2.53
CA ASP A 97 -9.90 11.92 -3.46
C ASP A 97 -9.49 13.21 -2.77
N ASP A 98 -10.32 13.76 -1.87
CA ASP A 98 -9.95 14.95 -1.09
C ASP A 98 -8.70 14.70 -0.24
N LEU A 99 -8.65 13.53 0.41
CA LEU A 99 -7.50 13.10 1.22
C LEU A 99 -6.28 12.79 0.34
N ALA A 100 -6.46 12.06 -0.75
CA ALA A 100 -5.40 11.75 -1.72
C ALA A 100 -4.79 13.02 -2.33
N GLN A 101 -5.62 14.00 -2.67
CA GLN A 101 -5.16 15.28 -3.20
C GLN A 101 -4.33 16.06 -2.18
N ALA A 102 -4.75 16.09 -0.91
CA ALA A 102 -4.01 16.73 0.17
C ALA A 102 -2.69 16.00 0.46
N PHE A 103 -2.71 14.66 0.54
CA PHE A 103 -1.51 13.85 0.70
C PHE A 103 -0.53 14.15 -0.43
N LEU A 104 -0.99 14.02 -1.69
CA LEU A 104 -0.16 14.31 -2.84
C LEU A 104 0.41 15.72 -2.70
N ALA A 105 -0.40 16.74 -2.38
CA ALA A 105 -0.04 18.17 -2.31
C ALA A 105 1.01 18.54 -1.24
N GLU A 106 0.97 17.92 -0.06
CA GLU A 106 1.72 18.41 1.09
C GLU A 106 2.86 17.47 1.52
N VAL A 107 2.73 16.15 1.33
CA VAL A 107 3.67 15.18 1.90
C VAL A 107 4.91 15.01 1.00
N PRO A 108 6.14 15.29 1.48
CA PRO A 108 7.35 15.36 0.65
C PRO A 108 8.22 14.08 0.64
N TYR A 109 7.78 13.01 1.28
CA TYR A 109 8.50 11.73 1.32
C TYR A 109 7.70 10.63 0.64
N ASN A 110 8.40 9.62 0.10
CA ASN A 110 7.81 8.57 -0.71
C ASN A 110 8.35 7.16 -0.36
N PRO A 111 8.28 6.71 0.91
CA PRO A 111 8.54 5.31 1.25
C PRO A 111 7.47 4.39 0.65
N GLY A 112 7.86 3.16 0.35
CA GLY A 112 6.96 2.02 0.09
C GLY A 112 5.72 2.35 -0.74
N GLU A 113 4.56 2.11 -0.13
CA GLU A 113 3.22 2.31 -0.67
C GLU A 113 2.92 3.77 -1.07
N TYR A 114 3.48 4.77 -0.38
CA TYR A 114 3.22 6.18 -0.68
C TYR A 114 3.75 6.54 -2.07
N ALA A 115 4.89 5.98 -2.48
CA ALA A 115 5.44 6.16 -3.82
C ALA A 115 4.51 5.58 -4.91
N TYR A 116 3.96 4.39 -4.69
CA TYR A 116 3.03 3.75 -5.63
C TYR A 116 1.72 4.53 -5.72
N PHE A 117 1.13 4.88 -4.57
CA PHE A 117 -0.07 5.71 -4.51
C PHE A 117 0.10 7.01 -5.29
N LYS A 118 1.13 7.81 -4.95
CA LYS A 118 1.32 9.13 -5.57
C LYS A 118 1.56 9.01 -7.08
N ARG A 119 2.27 7.97 -7.53
CA ARG A 119 2.44 7.69 -8.97
C ARG A 119 1.11 7.41 -9.64
N ASN A 120 0.30 6.53 -9.04
CA ASN A 120 -1.00 6.15 -9.58
C ASN A 120 -1.96 7.33 -9.61
N PHE A 121 -2.04 8.10 -8.52
CA PHE A 121 -2.89 9.28 -8.45
C PHE A 121 -2.47 10.34 -9.48
N ARG A 122 -1.17 10.56 -9.69
CA ARG A 122 -0.65 11.45 -10.76
C ARG A 122 -0.91 10.95 -12.19
N ARG A 123 -1.26 9.67 -12.38
CA ARG A 123 -1.74 9.12 -13.67
C ARG A 123 -3.25 9.26 -13.85
N GLY A 124 -3.97 9.82 -12.87
CA GLY A 124 -5.43 9.81 -12.83
C GLY A 124 -6.00 8.44 -12.46
N ILE A 125 -5.24 7.60 -11.75
CA ILE A 125 -5.74 6.34 -11.18
C ILE A 125 -6.08 6.64 -9.72
N HIS A 126 -7.37 6.78 -9.44
CA HIS A 126 -7.92 7.19 -8.14
C HIS A 126 -8.13 6.01 -7.19
N PRO A 127 -8.30 6.26 -5.87
CA PRO A 127 -8.68 5.22 -4.91
C PRO A 127 -9.99 4.51 -5.31
N PRO A 128 -10.13 3.21 -5.02
CA PRO A 128 -9.18 2.32 -4.33
C PRO A 128 -8.08 1.76 -5.25
N ALA A 129 -8.14 2.00 -6.56
CA ALA A 129 -7.17 1.47 -7.50
C ALA A 129 -5.76 2.04 -7.25
N SER A 130 -5.65 3.28 -6.76
CA SER A 130 -4.38 3.92 -6.41
C SER A 130 -3.56 3.15 -5.37
N GLY A 131 -4.21 2.53 -4.38
CA GLY A 131 -3.56 1.75 -3.32
C GLY A 131 -3.27 0.29 -3.68
N THR A 132 -3.77 -0.19 -4.83
CA THR A 132 -3.64 -1.60 -5.25
C THR A 132 -2.71 -1.77 -6.46
N TYR A 133 -2.88 -0.93 -7.48
CA TYR A 133 -2.19 -1.09 -8.76
C TYR A 133 -0.68 -0.90 -8.61
N ASN A 134 0.11 -1.84 -9.15
CA ASN A 134 1.57 -1.96 -8.97
C ASN A 134 2.07 -2.09 -7.52
N ASN A 135 1.19 -2.07 -6.52
CA ASN A 135 1.56 -2.07 -5.09
C ASN A 135 1.58 -3.50 -4.49
N HIS A 136 2.15 -4.47 -5.20
CA HIS A 136 2.08 -5.89 -4.80
C HIS A 136 2.79 -6.24 -3.49
N PHE A 137 3.71 -5.39 -3.03
CA PHE A 137 4.58 -5.69 -1.90
C PHE A 137 4.24 -4.86 -0.66
N TYR A 138 3.83 -3.60 -0.84
CA TYR A 138 3.58 -2.68 0.28
C TYR A 138 2.08 -2.43 0.56
N HIS A 139 1.15 -2.95 -0.25
CA HIS A 139 -0.29 -2.69 -0.02
C HIS A 139 -0.83 -3.21 1.33
N GLU A 140 -0.10 -4.12 1.98
CA GLU A 140 -0.36 -4.63 3.33
C GLU A 140 0.65 -4.04 4.37
N GLY A 141 1.17 -2.84 4.14
CA GLY A 141 2.01 -2.09 5.08
C GLY A 141 1.24 -1.48 6.26
N MET A 142 1.97 -0.91 7.23
CA MET A 142 1.42 -0.26 8.42
C MET A 142 0.88 1.16 8.17
N GLY A 143 1.21 1.79 7.03
CA GLY A 143 1.00 3.21 6.79
C GLY A 143 -0.44 3.72 6.99
N CYS A 144 -1.48 2.93 6.72
CA CYS A 144 -2.86 3.32 7.07
C CYS A 144 -3.29 2.94 8.48
N CYS A 145 -2.70 1.89 9.07
CA CYS A 145 -3.05 1.44 10.42
C CYS A 145 -2.73 2.51 11.48
N ILE A 146 -1.65 3.25 11.24
CA ILE A 146 -1.14 4.31 12.11
C ILE A 146 -1.96 5.61 12.07
N ARG A 147 -2.99 5.69 11.21
CA ARG A 147 -3.84 6.88 10.99
C ARG A 147 -5.22 6.77 11.65
N ALA A 148 -5.42 5.75 12.48
CA ALA A 148 -6.71 5.37 13.04
C ALA A 148 -7.25 6.36 14.09
N GLU A 149 -6.38 7.02 14.84
CA GLU A 149 -6.70 7.75 16.07
C GLU A 149 -7.65 8.94 15.82
N ILE A 150 -7.42 9.70 14.74
CA ILE A 150 -8.30 10.82 14.38
C ILE A 150 -9.72 10.33 14.06
N TRP A 151 -9.85 9.21 13.35
CA TRP A 151 -11.14 8.62 13.01
C TRP A 151 -11.84 8.07 14.26
N ALA A 152 -11.07 7.42 15.15
CA ALA A 152 -11.57 6.92 16.42
C ALA A 152 -12.08 8.03 17.34
N CYS A 153 -11.37 9.17 17.43
CA CYS A 153 -11.81 10.33 18.21
C CYS A 153 -13.15 10.88 17.71
N LEU A 154 -13.31 11.05 16.39
CA LEU A 154 -14.56 11.56 15.80
C LEU A 154 -15.72 10.56 15.91
N ALA A 155 -15.40 9.26 15.91
CA ALA A 155 -16.34 8.16 16.08
C ALA A 155 -16.39 7.63 17.52
N ALA A 156 -15.97 8.41 18.52
CA ALA A 156 -15.92 7.98 19.91
C ALA A 156 -17.23 7.30 20.36
N GLY A 157 -17.11 6.10 20.92
CA GLY A 157 -18.22 5.25 21.33
C GLY A 157 -18.98 4.53 20.20
N ASP A 158 -18.57 4.68 18.94
CA ASP A 158 -19.15 4.04 17.75
C ASP A 158 -18.09 3.31 16.89
N PRO A 159 -17.74 2.06 17.25
CA PRO A 159 -16.73 1.28 16.52
C PRO A 159 -17.10 1.02 15.05
N GLU A 160 -18.40 0.84 14.76
CA GLU A 160 -18.89 0.58 13.39
C GLU A 160 -18.73 1.82 12.50
N LEU A 161 -18.92 3.02 13.06
CA LEU A 161 -18.64 4.26 12.35
C LEU A 161 -17.15 4.43 12.10
N ALA A 162 -16.30 4.23 13.12
CA ALA A 162 -14.85 4.35 13.02
C ALA A 162 -14.29 3.49 11.87
N GLY A 163 -14.62 2.19 11.89
CA GLY A 163 -14.19 1.25 10.87
C GLY A 163 -14.79 1.50 9.47
N ARG A 164 -15.81 2.35 9.34
CA ARG A 164 -16.38 2.74 8.04
C ARG A 164 -15.72 4.00 7.48
N ILE A 165 -15.46 5.00 8.31
CA ILE A 165 -14.92 6.29 7.83
C ILE A 165 -13.44 6.20 7.50
N CYS A 166 -12.66 5.44 8.28
CA CYS A 166 -11.22 5.28 8.08
C CYS A 166 -10.89 4.61 6.73
N ARG A 167 -11.78 3.75 6.21
CA ARG A 167 -11.58 3.10 4.90
C ARG A 167 -11.40 4.05 3.73
N ARG A 168 -11.90 5.29 3.84
CA ARG A 168 -11.69 6.32 2.82
C ARG A 168 -10.25 6.83 2.81
N ASP A 169 -9.61 6.82 3.97
CA ASP A 169 -8.18 7.08 4.14
C ASP A 169 -7.37 5.87 3.67
N GLY A 170 -7.51 4.71 4.31
CA GLY A 170 -6.64 3.57 4.00
C GLY A 170 -6.65 3.09 2.56
N GLN A 171 -7.75 3.24 1.82
CA GLN A 171 -7.82 2.81 0.41
C GLN A 171 -7.01 3.71 -0.56
N ILE A 172 -6.46 4.82 -0.09
CA ILE A 172 -5.65 5.74 -0.91
C ILE A 172 -4.36 5.07 -1.35
N ASP A 173 -3.69 4.39 -0.42
CA ASP A 173 -2.36 3.80 -0.55
C ASP A 173 -2.28 2.32 -0.19
N HIS A 174 -3.29 1.78 0.51
CA HIS A 174 -3.35 0.38 0.92
C HIS A 174 -4.56 -0.36 0.35
N SER A 175 -4.59 -1.67 0.58
CA SER A 175 -5.77 -2.48 0.28
C SER A 175 -5.90 -3.70 1.19
N ALA A 176 -7.03 -4.40 1.05
CA ALA A 176 -7.31 -5.67 1.72
C ALA A 176 -7.03 -5.61 3.24
N GLU A 177 -6.06 -6.38 3.72
CA GLU A 177 -5.85 -6.67 5.14
C GLU A 177 -5.34 -5.45 5.92
N SER A 178 -4.59 -4.54 5.30
CA SER A 178 -4.16 -3.30 5.97
C SER A 178 -5.32 -2.32 6.18
N VAL A 179 -6.20 -2.15 5.18
CA VAL A 179 -7.44 -1.37 5.35
C VAL A 179 -8.38 -1.99 6.39
N TYR A 180 -8.40 -3.32 6.50
CA TYR A 180 -9.11 -4.00 7.60
C TYR A 180 -8.47 -3.72 8.95
N SER A 181 -7.15 -3.59 9.02
CA SER A 181 -6.44 -3.30 10.25
C SER A 181 -6.61 -1.88 10.75
N GLU A 182 -6.55 -0.88 9.87
CA GLU A 182 -6.95 0.47 10.24
C GLU A 182 -8.37 0.48 10.81
N ALA A 183 -9.31 -0.21 10.15
CA ALA A 183 -10.68 -0.32 10.65
C ALA A 183 -10.77 -1.05 12.01
N PHE A 184 -9.96 -2.08 12.20
CA PHE A 184 -9.86 -2.84 13.45
C PHE A 184 -9.33 -1.96 14.60
N ILE A 185 -8.22 -1.25 14.39
CA ILE A 185 -7.61 -0.36 15.39
C ILE A 185 -8.52 0.84 15.68
N ALA A 186 -9.06 1.51 14.65
CA ALA A 186 -9.96 2.64 14.82
C ALA A 186 -11.23 2.24 15.62
N ALA A 187 -11.73 1.02 15.41
CA ALA A 187 -12.85 0.47 16.17
C ALA A 187 -12.49 0.14 17.63
N MET A 188 -11.29 -0.38 17.89
CA MET A 188 -10.78 -0.58 19.26
C MET A 188 -10.70 0.73 20.03
N GLU A 189 -10.07 1.75 19.42
CA GLU A 189 -9.88 3.07 20.03
C GLU A 189 -11.19 3.83 20.20
N ALA A 190 -12.10 3.75 19.23
CA ALA A 190 -13.44 4.33 19.36
C ALA A 190 -14.20 3.70 20.54
N GLU A 191 -14.07 2.38 20.76
CA GLU A 191 -14.69 1.71 21.91
C GLU A 191 -14.00 2.08 23.24
N ALA A 192 -12.70 2.38 23.23
CA ALA A 192 -11.91 2.76 24.42
C ALA A 192 -12.41 4.04 25.11
N PHE A 193 -13.24 4.82 24.43
CA PHE A 193 -13.97 5.93 25.05
C PHE A 193 -15.00 5.47 26.09
N ALA A 194 -15.60 4.29 25.92
CA ALA A 194 -16.67 3.78 26.78
C ALA A 194 -16.36 2.44 27.46
N GLU A 195 -15.26 1.78 27.12
CA GLU A 195 -14.82 0.49 27.66
C GLU A 195 -13.32 0.56 28.00
N SER A 196 -12.88 -0.19 29.01
CA SER A 196 -11.48 -0.25 29.44
C SER A 196 -10.87 -1.65 29.38
N ASP A 197 -11.68 -2.69 29.21
CA ASP A 197 -11.22 -4.06 29.05
C ASP A 197 -10.66 -4.33 27.64
N ILE A 198 -9.36 -4.63 27.55
CA ILE A 198 -8.65 -4.84 26.28
C ILE A 198 -9.26 -5.97 25.43
N ASP A 199 -9.72 -7.07 26.03
CA ASP A 199 -10.35 -8.16 25.29
C ASP A 199 -11.66 -7.69 24.64
N ARG A 200 -12.45 -6.85 25.32
CA ARG A 200 -13.66 -6.24 24.74
C ARG A 200 -13.36 -5.21 23.66
N LEU A 201 -12.28 -4.44 23.78
CA LEU A 201 -11.83 -3.57 22.70
C LEU A 201 -11.48 -4.40 21.45
N ILE A 202 -10.72 -5.47 21.62
CA ILE A 202 -10.38 -6.40 20.52
C ILE A 202 -11.65 -6.99 19.89
N ASP A 203 -12.63 -7.39 20.70
CA ASP A 203 -13.92 -7.88 20.21
C ASP A 203 -14.68 -6.79 19.40
N ALA A 204 -14.56 -5.51 19.78
CA ALA A 204 -15.10 -4.40 19.00
C ALA A 204 -14.42 -4.25 17.64
N GLY A 205 -13.09 -4.32 17.60
CA GLY A 205 -12.33 -4.34 16.34
C GLY A 205 -12.70 -5.51 15.43
N LEU A 206 -12.82 -6.72 15.98
CA LEU A 206 -13.19 -7.92 15.20
C LEU A 206 -14.58 -7.82 14.55
N ARG A 207 -15.51 -7.06 15.13
CA ARG A 207 -16.87 -6.90 14.58
C ARG A 207 -16.92 -6.12 13.27
N VAL A 208 -15.92 -5.29 12.97
CA VAL A 208 -15.96 -4.40 11.80
C VAL A 208 -15.17 -4.93 10.61
N ILE A 209 -14.48 -6.06 10.74
CA ILE A 209 -13.67 -6.68 9.69
C ILE A 209 -14.26 -8.02 9.21
N PRO A 210 -13.89 -8.53 8.02
CA PRO A 210 -14.37 -9.82 7.55
C PRO A 210 -13.90 -10.97 8.46
N GLU A 211 -14.83 -11.81 8.92
CA GLU A 211 -14.55 -12.88 9.91
C GLU A 211 -13.48 -13.89 9.46
N GLN A 212 -13.36 -14.09 8.13
CA GLN A 212 -12.46 -15.06 7.50
C GLN A 212 -11.12 -14.44 7.04
N SER A 213 -10.91 -13.14 7.28
CA SER A 213 -9.68 -12.46 6.87
C SER A 213 -8.45 -13.03 7.57
N LYS A 214 -7.27 -12.86 6.97
CA LYS A 214 -6.00 -13.28 7.56
C LYS A 214 -5.73 -12.50 8.85
N LEU A 215 -6.10 -11.22 8.91
CA LEU A 215 -6.06 -10.39 10.12
C LEU A 215 -6.95 -10.97 11.23
N ALA A 216 -8.22 -11.31 10.96
CA ALA A 216 -9.10 -11.87 11.98
C ALA A 216 -8.56 -13.18 12.57
N ARG A 217 -7.84 -13.97 11.77
CA ARG A 217 -7.11 -15.16 12.23
C ARG A 217 -5.90 -14.78 13.09
N LEU A 218 -5.06 -13.84 12.65
CA LEU A 218 -3.92 -13.31 13.42
C LEU A 218 -4.37 -12.86 14.81
N VAL A 219 -5.42 -12.04 14.91
CA VAL A 219 -5.93 -11.53 16.19
C VAL A 219 -6.32 -12.66 17.15
N ARG A 220 -7.05 -13.67 16.66
CA ARG A 220 -7.47 -14.83 17.45
C ARG A 220 -6.28 -15.69 17.87
N ASP A 221 -5.34 -15.89 16.96
CA ASP A 221 -4.12 -16.66 17.21
C ASP A 221 -3.23 -15.95 18.24
N THR A 222 -3.03 -14.64 18.14
CA THR A 222 -2.28 -13.84 19.13
C THR A 222 -2.93 -13.90 20.51
N ARG A 223 -4.26 -13.76 20.62
CA ARG A 223 -4.98 -13.96 21.91
C ARG A 223 -4.76 -15.35 22.48
N ARG A 224 -4.81 -16.38 21.65
CA ARG A 224 -4.53 -17.77 22.07
C ARG A 224 -3.08 -17.90 22.54
N PHE A 225 -2.11 -17.41 21.77
CA PHE A 225 -0.68 -17.50 22.08
C PHE A 225 -0.37 -16.79 23.40
N CYS A 226 -0.93 -15.60 23.64
CA CYS A 226 -0.74 -14.86 24.89
C CYS A 226 -1.32 -15.58 26.13
N ARG A 227 -2.37 -16.40 25.96
CA ARG A 227 -2.93 -17.24 27.04
C ARG A 227 -2.11 -18.50 27.30
N GLU A 228 -1.54 -19.08 26.25
CA GLU A 228 -0.75 -20.32 26.34
C GLU A 228 0.66 -20.05 26.88
N GLU A 229 1.26 -18.91 26.52
CA GLU A 229 2.67 -18.61 26.79
C GLU A 229 2.85 -17.47 27.79
N ALA A 230 3.69 -17.71 28.81
CA ALA A 230 4.04 -16.68 29.79
C ALA A 230 5.02 -15.65 29.22
N ASP A 231 6.02 -16.08 28.45
CA ASP A 231 7.05 -15.24 27.86
C ASP A 231 6.58 -14.65 26.51
N TRP A 232 6.56 -13.32 26.41
CA TRP A 232 6.17 -12.62 25.19
C TRP A 232 7.11 -12.95 24.02
N ARG A 233 8.38 -13.31 24.27
CA ARG A 233 9.34 -13.65 23.21
C ARG A 233 8.93 -14.93 22.46
N VAL A 234 8.30 -15.87 23.16
CA VAL A 234 7.74 -17.09 22.55
C VAL A 234 6.50 -16.76 21.72
N VAL A 235 5.65 -15.84 22.19
CA VAL A 235 4.50 -15.35 21.42
C VAL A 235 4.96 -14.65 20.14
N HIS A 236 5.96 -13.78 20.24
CA HIS A 236 6.60 -13.10 19.11
C HIS A 236 7.11 -14.09 18.05
N GLU A 237 7.85 -15.13 18.47
CA GLU A 237 8.32 -16.17 17.55
C GLU A 237 7.15 -16.87 16.83
N ARG A 238 6.05 -17.16 17.54
CA ARG A 238 4.86 -17.79 16.95
C ARG A 238 4.17 -16.86 15.95
N ILE A 239 4.08 -15.56 16.24
CA ILE A 239 3.55 -14.56 15.31
C ILE A 239 4.39 -14.57 14.02
N LEU A 240 5.71 -14.37 14.13
CA LEU A 240 6.59 -14.34 12.96
C LEU A 240 6.57 -15.63 12.16
N ARG A 241 6.52 -16.79 12.83
CA ARG A 241 6.45 -18.10 12.17
C ARG A 241 5.22 -18.25 11.27
N HIS A 242 4.09 -17.67 11.66
CA HIS A 242 2.82 -17.83 10.94
C HIS A 242 2.49 -16.66 10.02
N TYR A 243 3.04 -15.48 10.30
CA TYR A 243 2.58 -14.23 9.71
C TYR A 243 3.68 -13.29 9.22
N GLY A 244 4.95 -13.50 9.59
CA GLY A 244 6.02 -12.55 9.32
C GLY A 244 6.29 -12.34 7.83
N HIS A 245 6.70 -11.11 7.51
CA HIS A 245 7.02 -10.67 6.16
C HIS A 245 8.49 -10.21 6.09
N PRO A 246 9.14 -10.24 4.90
CA PRO A 246 10.47 -9.67 4.72
C PRO A 246 10.53 -8.15 4.87
N ASP A 247 9.41 -7.44 4.86
CA ASP A 247 9.34 -5.99 5.06
C ASP A 247 9.08 -5.68 6.54
N CYS A 248 9.85 -4.77 7.14
CA CYS A 248 9.68 -4.48 8.58
C CYS A 248 8.35 -3.80 8.90
N THR A 249 7.78 -3.09 7.93
CA THR A 249 6.54 -2.32 8.10
C THR A 249 5.29 -3.11 7.71
N ASN A 250 5.38 -4.42 7.44
CA ASN A 250 4.18 -5.18 7.09
C ASN A 250 3.23 -5.27 8.29
N MET A 251 1.95 -5.12 8.03
CA MET A 251 0.94 -5.00 9.09
C MET A 251 0.77 -6.28 9.93
N PHE A 252 1.05 -7.48 9.40
CA PHE A 252 0.69 -8.69 10.13
C PHE A 252 1.57 -8.91 11.36
N GLU A 253 2.89 -8.84 11.23
CA GLU A 253 3.80 -8.93 12.36
C GLU A 253 3.56 -7.80 13.35
N ASN A 254 3.39 -6.56 12.88
CA ASN A 254 3.30 -5.38 13.73
C ASN A 254 1.97 -5.32 14.49
N ILE A 255 0.84 -5.62 13.88
CA ILE A 255 -0.43 -5.73 14.60
C ILE A 255 -0.41 -6.91 15.57
N GLY A 256 0.25 -8.01 15.21
CA GLY A 256 0.52 -9.11 16.13
C GLY A 256 1.32 -8.66 17.36
N ILE A 257 2.39 -7.89 17.15
CA ILE A 257 3.25 -7.31 18.20
C ILE A 257 2.45 -6.34 19.07
N THR A 258 1.68 -5.42 18.50
CA THR A 258 0.83 -4.47 19.24
C THR A 258 -0.16 -5.20 20.15
N LEU A 259 -0.86 -6.22 19.63
CA LEU A 259 -1.80 -7.01 20.43
C LEU A 259 -1.10 -7.81 21.52
N MET A 260 0.07 -8.38 21.22
CA MET A 260 0.91 -9.04 22.22
C MET A 260 1.32 -8.08 23.33
N ALA A 261 1.79 -6.87 22.99
CA ALA A 261 2.16 -5.85 23.96
C ALA A 261 0.97 -5.48 24.88
N LEU A 262 -0.21 -5.20 24.31
CA LEU A 262 -1.42 -4.88 25.06
C LEU A 262 -1.87 -6.02 25.99
N LEU A 263 -1.85 -7.26 25.51
CA LEU A 263 -2.32 -8.42 26.28
C LEU A 263 -1.31 -8.89 27.34
N LYS A 264 -0.02 -8.65 27.13
CA LYS A 264 1.06 -9.09 28.03
C LYS A 264 1.52 -8.02 29.02
N SER A 265 1.16 -6.76 28.81
CA SER A 265 1.50 -5.67 29.74
C SER A 265 0.66 -5.64 31.01
N GLY A 266 -0.50 -6.32 31.03
CA GLY A 266 -1.45 -6.22 32.13
C GLY A 266 -2.14 -4.86 32.22
N GLY A 267 -2.19 -4.11 31.12
CA GLY A 267 -2.75 -2.75 31.08
C GLY A 267 -1.79 -1.66 31.55
N ASP A 268 -0.52 -2.00 31.80
CA ASP A 268 0.53 -1.05 32.14
C ASP A 268 1.18 -0.42 30.89
N LEU A 269 1.31 0.90 30.88
CA LEU A 269 1.86 1.65 29.74
C LEU A 269 3.35 1.36 29.52
N GLU A 270 4.17 1.43 30.58
CA GLU A 270 5.62 1.20 30.48
C GLU A 270 5.93 -0.20 29.96
N GLN A 271 5.22 -1.21 30.48
CA GLN A 271 5.37 -2.59 30.01
C GLN A 271 4.89 -2.79 28.58
N ALA A 272 3.78 -2.17 28.17
CA ALA A 272 3.31 -2.25 26.79
C ALA A 272 4.33 -1.64 25.82
N THR A 273 4.83 -0.44 26.12
CA THR A 273 5.87 0.23 25.34
C THR A 273 7.15 -0.60 25.28
N LEU A 274 7.61 -1.17 26.39
CA LEU A 274 8.81 -2.02 26.39
C LEU A 274 8.64 -3.31 25.58
N ILE A 275 7.49 -3.97 25.65
CA ILE A 275 7.25 -5.20 24.89
C ILE A 275 7.22 -4.89 23.39
N ALA A 276 6.54 -3.82 22.98
CA ALA A 276 6.52 -3.37 21.59
C ALA A 276 7.93 -2.98 21.11
N LEU A 277 8.61 -2.08 21.83
CA LEU A 277 9.96 -1.60 21.52
C LEU A 277 10.97 -2.74 21.38
N ASN A 278 10.96 -3.69 22.35
CA ASN A 278 11.90 -4.80 22.35
C ASN A 278 11.60 -5.88 21.31
N SER A 279 10.42 -5.85 20.68
CA SER A 279 10.07 -6.77 19.60
C SER A 279 10.77 -6.41 18.27
N GLY A 280 11.20 -5.15 18.10
CA GLY A 280 11.76 -4.66 16.84
C GLY A 280 10.67 -4.46 15.77
N PHE A 281 11.08 -4.52 14.50
CA PHE A 281 10.25 -4.23 13.32
C PHE A 281 9.83 -2.76 13.24
N ASP A 282 8.54 -2.46 13.31
CA ASP A 282 7.98 -1.13 13.14
C ASP A 282 7.69 -0.52 14.52
N THR A 283 8.76 -0.24 15.26
CA THR A 283 8.71 0.00 16.71
C THR A 283 7.96 1.26 17.09
N ASP A 284 8.04 2.31 16.28
CA ASP A 284 7.30 3.55 16.45
C ASP A 284 5.80 3.36 16.24
N CYS A 285 5.41 2.64 15.20
CA CYS A 285 4.03 2.29 14.91
C CYS A 285 3.42 1.43 16.02
N THR A 286 4.13 0.35 16.41
CA THR A 286 3.65 -0.60 17.43
C THR A 286 3.58 0.02 18.83
N CYS A 287 4.59 0.82 19.22
CA CYS A 287 4.55 1.58 20.47
C CYS A 287 3.48 2.67 20.44
N GLY A 288 3.36 3.40 19.31
CA GLY A 288 2.42 4.48 19.10
C GLY A 288 0.97 4.01 19.23
N ILE A 289 0.58 2.95 18.52
CA ILE A 289 -0.79 2.39 18.57
C ILE A 289 -1.09 1.83 19.97
N ALA A 290 -0.16 1.08 20.58
CA ALA A 290 -0.37 0.57 21.94
C ALA A 290 -0.54 1.73 22.95
N GLY A 291 0.26 2.78 22.81
CA GLY A 291 0.18 4.01 23.59
C GLY A 291 -1.14 4.75 23.39
N ALA A 292 -1.62 4.88 22.14
CA ALA A 292 -2.88 5.53 21.81
C ALA A 292 -4.09 4.82 22.46
N ILE A 293 -4.14 3.49 22.36
CA ILE A 293 -5.20 2.67 22.95
C ILE A 293 -5.20 2.82 24.48
N LEU A 294 -4.05 2.59 25.15
CA LEU A 294 -3.96 2.69 26.60
C LEU A 294 -4.18 4.12 27.09
N GLY A 295 -3.68 5.11 26.36
CA GLY A 295 -3.89 6.53 26.64
C GLY A 295 -5.35 6.94 26.54
N THR A 296 -6.08 6.42 25.55
CA THR A 296 -7.54 6.63 25.43
C THR A 296 -8.29 5.97 26.60
N VAL A 297 -7.90 4.74 26.98
CA VAL A 297 -8.51 4.03 28.11
C VAL A 297 -8.31 4.82 29.42
N MET A 298 -7.08 5.24 29.70
CA MET A 298 -6.68 5.88 30.96
C MET A 298 -7.08 7.35 31.06
N GLY A 299 -7.00 8.11 29.97
CA GLY A 299 -7.10 9.57 29.98
C GLY A 299 -5.78 10.26 30.38
N ALA A 300 -5.57 11.48 29.88
CA ALA A 300 -4.32 12.22 30.08
C ALA A 300 -4.00 12.46 31.56
N GLU A 301 -4.99 12.82 32.38
CA GLU A 301 -4.77 13.06 33.82
C GLU A 301 -4.18 11.83 34.53
N ALA A 302 -4.62 10.63 34.16
CA ALA A 302 -4.10 9.40 34.75
C ALA A 302 -2.68 9.09 34.25
N LEU A 303 -2.39 9.32 32.96
CA LEU A 303 -1.04 9.16 32.41
C LEU A 303 -0.03 10.06 33.14
N GLN A 304 -0.37 11.35 33.27
CA GLN A 304 0.49 12.33 33.93
C GLN A 304 0.70 12.00 35.41
N ARG A 305 -0.35 11.57 36.11
CA ARG A 305 -0.29 11.25 37.54
C ARG A 305 0.46 9.95 37.84
N ASN A 306 0.25 8.92 37.03
CA ASN A 306 0.75 7.56 37.33
C ASN A 306 2.16 7.32 36.75
N TYR A 307 2.46 7.90 35.59
CA TYR A 307 3.72 7.67 34.86
C TYR A 307 4.61 8.91 34.78
N GLY A 308 4.10 10.09 35.16
CA GLY A 308 4.86 11.34 35.04
C GLY A 308 5.04 11.82 33.60
N VAL A 309 4.23 11.31 32.67
CA VAL A 309 4.21 11.73 31.26
C VAL A 309 3.95 13.24 31.19
N ILE A 310 4.71 13.96 30.37
CA ILE A 310 4.53 15.40 30.14
C ILE A 310 4.27 15.67 28.66
N ASP A 311 3.62 16.79 28.36
CA ASP A 311 3.47 17.25 26.97
C ASP A 311 4.81 17.81 26.50
N THR A 312 5.53 17.01 25.71
CA THR A 312 6.80 17.39 25.08
C THR A 312 6.62 18.24 23.83
N GLY A 313 5.37 18.42 23.39
CA GLY A 313 5.06 18.80 22.02
C GLY A 313 5.30 17.66 21.03
N TYR A 314 4.98 17.90 19.78
CA TYR A 314 5.24 17.01 18.66
C TYR A 314 6.14 17.66 17.62
N VAL A 315 6.88 16.85 16.88
CA VAL A 315 7.80 17.28 15.81
C VAL A 315 7.28 16.73 14.49
N THR A 316 7.50 17.48 13.40
CA THR A 316 7.07 17.10 12.05
C THR A 316 8.20 17.28 11.05
N ASN A 317 8.25 16.43 10.02
CA ASN A 317 9.19 16.44 8.90
C ASN A 317 8.78 17.39 7.78
N PHE A 318 7.54 17.89 7.80
CA PHE A 318 7.04 18.89 6.85
C PHE A 318 6.08 19.87 7.51
N ASP A 319 5.92 21.05 6.91
CA ASP A 319 5.13 22.15 7.47
C ASP A 319 3.63 21.86 7.38
N VAL A 320 3.09 21.21 8.41
CA VAL A 320 1.65 21.11 8.65
C VAL A 320 1.22 22.27 9.56
N HIS A 321 0.89 23.41 8.97
CA HIS A 321 0.58 24.65 9.69
C HIS A 321 -0.49 24.44 10.79
N ARG A 322 -0.08 24.51 12.08
CA ARG A 322 -0.95 24.50 13.27
C ARG A 322 -0.64 25.70 14.17
N ARG A 323 -1.54 26.00 15.10
CA ARG A 323 -1.40 27.16 16.03
C ARG A 323 -0.26 27.00 17.06
N SER A 324 0.19 25.77 17.30
CA SER A 324 1.33 25.41 18.14
C SER A 324 1.71 23.95 17.88
N ASP A 325 2.86 23.54 18.39
CA ASP A 325 3.38 22.16 18.43
C ASP A 325 3.00 21.39 19.69
N ARG A 326 2.18 21.95 20.59
CA ARG A 326 1.74 21.24 21.81
C ARG A 326 0.73 20.14 21.51
N ILE A 327 0.93 18.95 22.07
CA ILE A 327 0.02 17.81 21.89
C ILE A 327 -1.38 18.15 22.43
N ARG A 328 -1.45 18.88 23.54
CA ARG A 328 -2.73 19.34 24.11
C ARG A 328 -3.53 20.22 23.17
N ASP A 329 -2.87 21.09 22.40
CA ASP A 329 -3.56 22.00 21.49
C ASP A 329 -4.09 21.27 20.27
N LEU A 330 -3.34 20.28 19.75
CA LEU A 330 -3.81 19.36 18.72
C LEU A 330 -5.04 18.56 19.21
N ALA A 331 -4.94 17.97 20.40
CA ALA A 331 -6.06 17.24 21.01
C ALA A 331 -7.30 18.12 21.21
N ALA A 332 -7.12 19.39 21.57
CA ALA A 332 -8.22 20.35 21.70
C ALA A 332 -8.85 20.68 20.35
N ASP A 333 -8.02 20.84 19.31
CA ASP A 333 -8.49 21.11 17.95
C ASP A 333 -9.25 19.92 17.35
N ILE A 334 -8.90 18.68 17.72
CA ILE A 334 -9.64 17.48 17.33
C ILE A 334 -10.90 17.31 18.17
N ALA A 335 -10.82 17.52 19.49
CA ALA A 335 -11.96 17.36 20.39
C ALA A 335 -13.12 18.31 20.05
N ARG A 336 -12.83 19.54 19.58
CA ARG A 336 -13.88 20.47 19.14
C ARG A 336 -14.67 20.00 17.92
N LEU A 337 -14.15 19.05 17.12
CA LEU A 337 -14.90 18.42 16.03
C LEU A 337 -15.88 17.35 16.55
N GLY A 338 -15.75 16.88 17.79
CA GLY A 338 -16.63 15.85 18.38
C GLY A 338 -18.13 16.20 18.27
N PRO A 339 -18.57 17.39 18.71
CA PRO A 339 -19.97 17.83 18.52
C PRO A 339 -20.40 17.95 17.05
N GLU A 340 -19.51 18.34 16.13
CA GLU A 340 -19.79 18.38 14.69
C GLU A 340 -19.98 16.96 14.12
N ALA A 341 -19.12 16.01 14.52
CA ALA A 341 -19.30 14.60 14.20
C ALA A 341 -20.62 14.08 14.77
N GLY A 342 -20.98 14.47 16.01
CA GLY A 342 -22.25 14.17 16.65
C GLY A 342 -23.48 14.71 15.89
N ARG A 343 -23.34 15.82 15.16
CA ARG A 343 -24.36 16.38 14.27
C ARG A 343 -24.36 15.74 12.88
N PHE A 344 -23.21 15.25 12.41
CA PHE A 344 -23.06 14.72 11.06
C PHE A 344 -23.21 13.19 10.98
N TRP A 345 -22.40 12.41 11.69
CA TRP A 345 -22.35 10.94 11.62
C TRP A 345 -22.58 10.21 12.95
N ASN A 346 -21.89 10.61 14.02
CA ASN A 346 -21.84 9.85 15.27
C ASN A 346 -23.15 10.02 16.04
N ARG A 347 -23.96 8.96 16.07
CA ARG A 347 -25.25 8.95 16.77
C ARG A 347 -25.23 8.12 18.05
N GLN A 348 -24.11 7.44 18.35
CA GLN A 348 -24.00 6.52 19.49
C GLN A 348 -23.48 7.18 20.76
N LEU A 349 -22.80 8.34 20.64
CA LEU A 349 -22.32 9.11 21.78
C LEU A 349 -22.90 10.53 21.78
N ARG A 350 -23.55 10.90 22.88
CA ARG A 350 -23.99 12.27 23.15
C ARG A 350 -23.04 12.93 24.15
N LEU A 351 -22.35 13.98 23.70
CA LEU A 351 -21.53 14.82 24.56
C LEU A 351 -22.41 15.80 25.36
N THR A 352 -22.12 15.92 26.64
CA THR A 352 -22.79 16.82 27.60
C THR A 352 -21.78 17.80 28.21
N GLY A 353 -22.23 18.93 28.76
CA GLY A 353 -21.30 19.91 29.35
C GLY A 353 -20.31 20.52 28.36
N VAL A 354 -20.68 20.59 27.07
CA VAL A 354 -19.83 21.16 26.01
C VAL A 354 -19.60 22.66 26.30
N PRO A 355 -18.34 23.14 26.35
CA PRO A 355 -18.04 24.56 26.53
C PRO A 355 -18.69 25.43 25.45
N ALA A 356 -19.07 26.66 25.80
CA ALA A 356 -19.85 27.52 24.90
C ALA A 356 -19.10 27.84 23.59
N GLU A 357 -17.78 28.00 23.65
CA GLU A 357 -16.90 28.23 22.51
C GLU A 357 -16.83 27.03 21.57
N VAL A 358 -16.84 25.80 22.11
CA VAL A 358 -16.87 24.56 21.32
C VAL A 358 -18.27 24.35 20.75
N GLU A 359 -19.32 24.63 21.52
CA GLU A 359 -20.70 24.53 21.05
C GLU A 359 -21.01 25.55 19.93
N ALA A 360 -20.29 26.67 19.89
CA ALA A 360 -20.40 27.67 18.82
C ALA A 360 -19.57 27.33 17.56
N PHE A 361 -18.55 26.47 17.66
CA PHE A 361 -17.69 26.08 16.55
C PHE A 361 -18.46 25.30 15.48
N ARG A 362 -18.28 25.66 14.21
CA ARG A 362 -18.90 24.97 13.06
C ARG A 362 -17.87 24.74 11.97
N LEU A 363 -17.88 23.54 11.41
CA LEU A 363 -17.11 23.22 10.22
C LEU A 363 -17.80 23.79 8.96
N PRO A 364 -17.04 24.02 7.88
CA PRO A 364 -17.62 24.30 6.57
C PRO A 364 -18.56 23.19 6.13
N VAL A 365 -19.63 23.55 5.43
CA VAL A 365 -20.51 22.59 4.75
C VAL A 365 -20.22 22.65 3.26
N ARG A 366 -19.49 21.65 2.75
CA ARG A 366 -19.22 21.53 1.32
C ARG A 366 -20.52 21.38 0.54
N LYS A 367 -20.67 22.17 -0.51
CA LYS A 367 -21.72 21.99 -1.51
C LYS A 367 -21.09 21.40 -2.77
N ARG A 368 -21.46 20.16 -3.08
CA ARG A 368 -21.12 19.49 -4.33
C ARG A 368 -22.36 18.76 -4.84
N ASP A 369 -22.63 18.91 -6.13
CA ASP A 369 -23.78 18.25 -6.76
C ASP A 369 -23.43 16.83 -7.23
N PHE A 370 -22.15 16.56 -7.48
CA PHE A 370 -21.69 15.30 -8.06
C PHE A 370 -20.41 14.77 -7.42
N ARG A 371 -20.26 13.45 -7.41
CA ARG A 371 -19.00 12.73 -7.16
C ARG A 371 -18.76 11.74 -8.30
N PHE A 372 -17.52 11.59 -8.71
CA PHE A 372 -17.12 10.68 -9.78
C PHE A 372 -16.23 9.57 -9.22
N GLU A 373 -16.35 8.38 -9.79
CA GLU A 373 -15.54 7.21 -9.47
C GLU A 373 -15.28 6.44 -10.78
N VAL A 374 -14.12 5.79 -10.92
CA VAL A 374 -13.79 4.98 -12.11
C VAL A 374 -13.52 3.55 -11.68
N GLU A 375 -14.28 2.62 -12.24
CA GLU A 375 -14.04 1.18 -12.12
C GLU A 375 -13.39 0.66 -13.42
N TYR A 376 -12.16 0.17 -13.32
CA TYR A 376 -11.44 -0.39 -14.48
C TYR A 376 -11.87 -1.85 -14.74
N GLU A 377 -12.08 -2.20 -16.01
CA GLU A 377 -12.27 -3.60 -16.41
C GLU A 377 -10.89 -4.25 -16.61
N GLY A 378 -10.31 -4.78 -15.53
CA GLY A 378 -8.95 -5.30 -15.51
C GLY A 378 -7.95 -4.32 -14.89
N LEU A 379 -6.69 -4.35 -15.34
CA LEU A 379 -5.67 -3.42 -14.87
C LEU A 379 -5.93 -2.00 -15.42
N PRO A 380 -5.67 -0.93 -14.63
CA PRO A 380 -5.78 0.46 -15.08
C PRO A 380 -4.61 0.87 -15.99
N ALA A 381 -4.35 0.08 -17.03
CA ALA A 381 -3.24 0.24 -17.95
C ALA A 381 -3.65 0.00 -19.40
N ILE A 382 -2.96 0.66 -20.33
CA ILE A 382 -3.20 0.53 -21.77
C ILE A 382 -1.87 0.41 -22.50
N ALA A 383 -1.80 -0.38 -23.57
CA ALA A 383 -0.61 -0.52 -24.41
C ALA A 383 -0.68 0.40 -25.64
N ALA A 384 0.48 0.68 -26.25
CA ALA A 384 0.54 1.35 -27.55
C ALA A 384 -0.29 0.58 -28.59
N GLY A 385 -1.21 1.27 -29.28
CA GLY A 385 -2.15 0.67 -30.24
C GLY A 385 -3.22 -0.23 -29.61
N GLY A 386 -3.27 -0.32 -28.27
CA GLY A 386 -4.15 -1.20 -27.52
C GLY A 386 -5.51 -0.58 -27.17
N GLU A 387 -6.29 -1.33 -26.40
CA GLU A 387 -7.55 -0.87 -25.83
C GLU A 387 -7.65 -1.17 -24.35
N ALA A 388 -8.40 -0.35 -23.63
CA ALA A 388 -8.78 -0.56 -22.25
C ALA A 388 -10.26 -0.18 -22.07
N ARG A 389 -10.87 -0.64 -20.97
CA ARG A 389 -12.27 -0.38 -20.64
C ARG A 389 -12.41 0.01 -19.19
N CYS A 390 -13.36 0.90 -18.91
CA CYS A 390 -13.74 1.27 -17.57
C CYS A 390 -15.22 1.67 -17.52
N VAL A 391 -15.76 1.81 -16.32
CA VAL A 391 -17.07 2.38 -16.04
C VAL A 391 -16.85 3.66 -15.24
N LEU A 392 -17.24 4.80 -15.83
CA LEU A 392 -17.29 6.07 -15.11
C LEU A 392 -18.61 6.16 -14.34
N ARG A 393 -18.54 6.09 -13.02
CA ARG A 393 -19.69 6.22 -12.13
C ARG A 393 -19.84 7.66 -11.69
N ILE A 394 -21.02 8.22 -11.91
CA ILE A 394 -21.38 9.57 -11.49
C ILE A 394 -22.46 9.45 -10.41
N CYS A 395 -22.17 9.91 -9.19
CA CYS A 395 -23.11 9.97 -8.09
C CYS A 395 -23.72 11.37 -8.01
N ASN A 396 -25.05 11.46 -8.02
CA ASN A 396 -25.78 12.72 -7.85
C ASN A 396 -26.06 12.95 -6.36
N LEU A 397 -25.32 13.89 -5.77
CA LEU A 397 -25.43 14.27 -4.37
C LEU A 397 -26.44 15.41 -4.16
N SER A 398 -26.98 15.97 -5.25
CA SER A 398 -28.00 17.01 -5.18
C SER A 398 -29.39 16.47 -4.83
N GLY A 399 -30.26 17.34 -4.34
CA GLY A 399 -31.65 17.00 -4.00
C GLY A 399 -32.61 16.88 -5.19
N GLN A 400 -32.12 16.89 -6.43
CA GLN A 400 -32.94 16.86 -7.64
C GLN A 400 -32.39 15.87 -8.67
N THR A 401 -33.26 15.30 -9.51
CA THR A 401 -32.82 14.54 -10.68
C THR A 401 -32.05 15.45 -11.63
N ARG A 402 -30.90 14.98 -12.12
CA ARG A 402 -30.04 15.70 -13.05
C ARG A 402 -29.94 14.93 -14.36
N ARG A 403 -30.17 15.63 -15.47
CA ARG A 403 -30.03 15.10 -16.82
C ARG A 403 -29.09 16.00 -17.61
N GLY A 404 -28.15 15.41 -18.34
CA GLY A 404 -27.17 16.16 -19.12
C GLY A 404 -26.39 15.28 -20.09
N GLU A 405 -25.50 15.93 -20.82
CA GLU A 405 -24.50 15.26 -21.65
C GLU A 405 -23.20 15.12 -20.85
N LEU A 406 -22.70 13.89 -20.71
CA LEU A 406 -21.35 13.60 -20.28
C LEU A 406 -20.41 13.84 -21.46
N ARG A 407 -19.40 14.71 -21.25
CA ARG A 407 -18.35 14.95 -22.23
C ARG A 407 -17.03 14.37 -21.72
N LEU A 408 -16.45 13.47 -22.50
CA LEU A 408 -15.08 12.98 -22.26
C LEU A 408 -14.14 13.62 -23.28
N THR A 409 -13.01 14.14 -22.80
CA THR A 409 -11.95 14.72 -23.61
C THR A 409 -10.60 14.22 -23.13
N GLY A 410 -9.80 13.63 -24.02
CA GLY A 410 -8.41 13.25 -23.75
C GLY A 410 -7.46 13.87 -24.77
N SER A 411 -6.20 13.44 -24.76
CA SER A 411 -5.26 13.81 -25.83
C SER A 411 -5.70 13.29 -27.20
N GLY A 412 -5.06 13.77 -28.27
CA GLY A 412 -5.24 13.25 -29.62
C GLY A 412 -4.81 11.78 -29.80
N ASN A 413 -4.26 11.14 -28.75
CA ASN A 413 -3.86 9.73 -28.78
C ASN A 413 -5.01 8.77 -28.46
N PHE A 414 -6.17 9.25 -28.00
CA PHE A 414 -7.29 8.39 -27.63
C PHE A 414 -8.50 8.52 -28.56
N ALA A 415 -9.09 7.39 -28.91
CA ALA A 415 -10.49 7.32 -29.32
C ALA A 415 -11.34 6.84 -28.13
N LEU A 416 -12.34 7.65 -27.75
CA LEU A 416 -13.22 7.40 -26.63
C LEU A 416 -14.61 7.00 -27.14
N GLU A 417 -15.07 5.79 -26.80
CA GLU A 417 -16.35 5.24 -27.22
C GLU A 417 -17.25 5.06 -25.99
N TYR A 418 -18.36 5.81 -25.91
CA TYR A 418 -19.30 5.80 -24.78
C TYR A 418 -20.66 6.41 -25.17
N ASP A 419 -21.71 6.17 -24.37
CA ASP A 419 -22.99 6.91 -24.48
C ASP A 419 -22.97 8.11 -23.52
N GLY A 420 -23.01 9.31 -24.09
CA GLY A 420 -22.94 10.56 -23.33
C GLY A 420 -24.26 11.00 -22.70
N THR A 421 -25.40 10.36 -22.99
CA THR A 421 -26.69 10.81 -22.44
C THR A 421 -26.90 10.21 -21.06
N VAL A 422 -26.82 11.05 -20.01
CA VAL A 422 -26.90 10.59 -18.62
C VAL A 422 -28.05 11.27 -17.88
N GLU A 423 -28.87 10.47 -17.21
CA GLU A 423 -29.91 10.92 -16.28
C GLU A 423 -29.73 10.20 -14.93
N ILE A 424 -29.63 10.97 -13.85
CA ILE A 424 -29.32 10.47 -12.51
C ILE A 424 -30.36 11.00 -11.52
N PRO A 425 -31.16 10.14 -10.87
CA PRO A 425 -32.07 10.55 -9.81
C PRO A 425 -31.36 11.27 -8.67
N ALA A 426 -32.09 12.08 -7.90
CA ALA A 426 -31.58 12.68 -6.66
C ALA A 426 -31.06 11.58 -5.70
N GLY A 427 -29.82 11.72 -5.22
CA GLY A 427 -29.16 10.71 -4.38
C GLY A 427 -28.78 9.40 -5.12
N GLY A 428 -29.03 9.31 -6.42
CA GLY A 428 -28.73 8.14 -7.24
C GLY A 428 -27.33 8.16 -7.85
N ASN A 429 -27.00 7.14 -8.65
CA ASN A 429 -25.80 7.12 -9.47
C ASN A 429 -26.08 6.52 -10.85
N ALA A 430 -25.23 6.83 -11.83
CA ALA A 430 -25.22 6.21 -13.15
C ALA A 430 -23.79 5.76 -13.50
N GLY A 431 -23.66 4.55 -14.06
CA GLY A 431 -22.41 4.04 -14.60
C GLY A 431 -22.41 4.16 -16.12
N VAL A 432 -21.41 4.82 -16.68
CA VAL A 432 -21.21 4.95 -18.12
C VAL A 432 -20.02 4.09 -18.53
N PRO A 433 -20.24 2.97 -19.24
CA PRO A 433 -19.15 2.20 -19.83
C PRO A 433 -18.40 3.03 -20.87
N VAL A 434 -17.08 3.04 -20.77
CA VAL A 434 -16.17 3.76 -21.68
C VAL A 434 -15.16 2.76 -22.21
N ARG A 435 -15.07 2.67 -23.55
CA ARG A 435 -13.97 1.98 -24.22
C ARG A 435 -12.98 3.00 -24.73
N VAL A 436 -11.72 2.83 -24.35
CA VAL A 436 -10.60 3.70 -24.71
C VAL A 436 -9.68 2.95 -25.64
N ARG A 437 -9.43 3.49 -26.84
CA ARG A 437 -8.43 2.94 -27.77
C ARG A 437 -7.26 3.90 -27.93
N HIS A 438 -6.05 3.41 -27.73
CA HIS A 438 -4.83 4.18 -28.00
C HIS A 438 -4.53 4.13 -29.51
N LEU A 439 -4.43 5.29 -30.14
CA LEU A 439 -4.37 5.42 -31.60
C LEU A 439 -2.96 5.28 -32.18
N ASN A 440 -1.92 5.46 -31.35
CA ASN A 440 -0.53 5.34 -31.79
C ASN A 440 0.04 3.96 -31.41
N PRO A 441 0.45 3.12 -32.38
CA PRO A 441 1.01 1.79 -32.12
C PRO A 441 2.53 1.81 -31.85
N GLU A 442 3.23 2.91 -32.09
CA GLU A 442 4.70 2.97 -32.01
C GLU A 442 5.23 3.48 -30.68
N ARG A 443 4.40 4.18 -29.91
CA ARG A 443 4.80 4.78 -28.63
C ARG A 443 3.60 4.99 -27.72
N ILE A 444 3.85 5.14 -26.43
CA ILE A 444 2.82 5.43 -25.43
C ILE A 444 3.36 6.33 -24.32
N LEU A 445 2.58 7.34 -23.92
CA LEU A 445 2.89 8.23 -22.80
C LEU A 445 2.33 7.64 -21.49
N ASP A 446 3.17 7.60 -20.45
CA ASP A 446 2.71 7.23 -19.11
C ASP A 446 2.05 8.43 -18.41
N GLY A 447 0.76 8.32 -18.08
CA GLY A 447 -0.02 9.40 -17.48
C GLY A 447 -0.55 10.41 -18.51
N ASP A 448 -1.45 9.95 -19.38
CA ASP A 448 -2.20 10.78 -20.34
C ASP A 448 -3.67 10.89 -19.87
N PRO A 449 -4.10 12.02 -19.27
CA PRO A 449 -5.39 12.11 -18.59
C PRO A 449 -6.57 12.27 -19.56
N ILE A 450 -7.71 11.74 -19.14
CA ILE A 450 -9.04 11.91 -19.73
C ILE A 450 -9.88 12.74 -18.76
N LYS A 451 -10.34 13.89 -19.23
CA LYS A 451 -11.26 14.77 -18.50
C LYS A 451 -12.71 14.37 -18.79
N ALA A 452 -13.48 14.16 -17.74
CA ALA A 452 -14.93 14.01 -17.75
C ALA A 452 -15.61 15.29 -17.26
N GLU A 453 -16.65 15.73 -17.98
CA GLU A 453 -17.46 16.88 -17.60
C GLU A 453 -18.95 16.55 -17.66
N PHE A 454 -19.67 16.78 -16.57
CA PHE A 454 -21.11 16.58 -16.47
C PHE A 454 -21.76 17.68 -15.63
N CYS A 455 -22.72 18.40 -16.22
CA CYS A 455 -23.44 19.50 -15.56
C CYS A 455 -22.50 20.54 -14.88
N GLY A 456 -21.34 20.80 -15.49
CA GLY A 456 -20.33 21.74 -14.98
C GLY A 456 -19.37 21.17 -13.93
N ALA A 457 -19.60 19.95 -13.44
CA ALA A 457 -18.63 19.25 -12.61
C ALA A 457 -17.58 18.58 -13.48
N VAL A 458 -16.32 18.65 -13.04
CA VAL A 458 -15.15 18.17 -13.77
C VAL A 458 -14.46 17.10 -12.93
N TYR A 459 -14.01 16.04 -13.61
CA TYR A 459 -13.21 14.97 -13.06
C TYR A 459 -12.14 14.55 -14.06
N GLU A 460 -10.97 14.15 -13.59
CA GLU A 460 -9.89 13.63 -14.45
C GLU A 460 -9.56 12.21 -14.03
N PHE A 461 -9.31 11.32 -14.99
CA PHE A 461 -8.86 9.96 -14.74
C PHE A 461 -7.93 9.52 -15.88
N GLY A 462 -7.23 8.39 -15.74
CA GLY A 462 -6.30 7.94 -16.78
C GLY A 462 -5.90 6.49 -16.69
N PHE A 463 -4.93 6.12 -17.52
CA PHE A 463 -4.37 4.77 -17.57
C PHE A 463 -2.85 4.86 -17.49
N ALA A 464 -2.23 3.90 -16.83
CA ALA A 464 -0.78 3.71 -16.89
C ALA A 464 -0.37 3.19 -18.28
N ALA A 465 0.84 3.53 -18.70
CA ALA A 465 1.41 2.96 -19.93
C ALA A 465 1.87 1.52 -19.68
N ALA A 466 1.42 0.58 -20.50
CA ALA A 466 2.01 -0.75 -20.54
C ALA A 466 3.38 -0.65 -21.23
N THR A 467 4.46 -0.95 -20.50
CA THR A 467 5.83 -0.77 -21.00
C THR A 467 6.18 -1.85 -22.02
N PRO A 468 6.51 -1.50 -23.27
CA PRO A 468 6.94 -2.44 -24.28
C PRO A 468 8.37 -2.94 -24.03
N TRP A 469 8.56 -4.25 -24.19
CA TRP A 469 9.85 -4.93 -24.10
C TRP A 469 10.06 -5.85 -25.29
N ARG A 470 11.20 -5.69 -25.96
CA ARG A 470 11.73 -6.63 -26.96
C ARG A 470 12.58 -7.68 -26.27
N ILE A 471 12.49 -8.92 -26.76
CA ILE A 471 13.04 -10.07 -26.04
C ILE A 471 13.97 -10.88 -26.93
N TYR A 472 15.11 -11.28 -26.39
CA TYR A 472 16.10 -12.13 -27.05
C TYR A 472 16.44 -13.34 -26.18
N GLY A 473 16.49 -14.52 -26.79
CA GLY A 473 16.63 -15.81 -26.10
C GLY A 473 15.43 -16.72 -26.35
N PRO A 474 15.30 -17.84 -25.61
CA PRO A 474 16.19 -18.28 -24.54
C PRO A 474 17.57 -18.73 -25.05
N TYR A 475 18.61 -18.43 -24.27
CA TYR A 475 19.93 -19.05 -24.41
C TYR A 475 20.19 -19.96 -23.20
N TRP A 476 20.85 -21.09 -23.40
CA TRP A 476 21.22 -21.98 -22.29
C TRP A 476 22.56 -22.66 -22.56
N GLY A 477 23.19 -23.11 -21.50
CA GLY A 477 24.39 -23.93 -21.54
C GLY A 477 24.12 -25.33 -21.02
N ASN A 478 25.15 -26.17 -21.08
CA ASN A 478 25.16 -27.46 -20.41
C ASN A 478 26.22 -27.45 -19.30
N PHE A 479 25.99 -28.15 -18.19
CA PHE A 479 27.02 -28.39 -17.17
C PHE A 479 28.16 -29.28 -17.69
N ALA A 480 27.86 -30.16 -18.65
CA ALA A 480 28.85 -31.00 -19.31
C ALA A 480 28.51 -31.16 -20.80
N THR A 481 29.53 -31.24 -21.64
CA THR A 481 29.39 -31.59 -23.05
C THR A 481 30.19 -32.85 -23.35
N VAL A 482 29.82 -33.54 -24.42
CA VAL A 482 30.61 -34.62 -25.00
C VAL A 482 31.26 -34.12 -26.29
N PRO A 483 32.43 -34.65 -26.67
CA PRO A 483 33.02 -34.37 -27.97
C PRO A 483 32.11 -34.86 -29.11
N GLN A 484 32.38 -34.36 -30.31
CA GLN A 484 31.78 -34.90 -31.52
C GLN A 484 32.17 -36.38 -31.69
N VAL A 485 31.19 -37.26 -31.84
CA VAL A 485 31.39 -38.71 -31.96
C VAL A 485 31.35 -39.19 -33.42
N ARG A 486 31.98 -40.33 -33.69
CA ARG A 486 31.86 -41.03 -34.98
C ARG A 486 30.53 -41.78 -35.05
N LEU A 487 29.61 -41.27 -35.86
CA LEU A 487 28.27 -41.86 -36.04
C LEU A 487 28.39 -43.31 -36.53
N GLY A 488 27.78 -44.25 -35.79
CA GLY A 488 27.79 -45.69 -36.12
C GLY A 488 28.94 -46.49 -35.48
N GLU A 489 29.96 -45.82 -34.94
CA GLU A 489 31.10 -46.47 -34.28
C GLU A 489 31.07 -46.28 -32.75
N GLU A 490 30.79 -45.07 -32.29
CA GLU A 490 30.91 -44.71 -30.87
C GLU A 490 29.62 -44.07 -30.33
N PRO A 491 28.97 -44.66 -29.31
CA PRO A 491 27.83 -44.03 -28.66
C PRO A 491 28.29 -42.90 -27.72
N TYR A 492 27.57 -41.76 -27.73
CA TYR A 492 27.90 -40.60 -26.88
C TYR A 492 27.95 -40.96 -25.38
N GLN A 493 27.19 -41.99 -24.96
CA GLN A 493 27.18 -42.45 -23.58
C GLN A 493 28.54 -42.93 -23.09
N GLN A 494 29.50 -43.28 -23.95
CA GLN A 494 30.87 -43.63 -23.56
C GLN A 494 31.68 -42.40 -23.14
N HIS A 495 31.37 -41.23 -23.70
CA HIS A 495 32.08 -39.98 -23.48
C HIS A 495 31.51 -39.14 -22.32
N ILE A 496 30.39 -39.55 -21.73
CA ILE A 496 29.83 -38.88 -20.56
C ILE A 496 30.81 -39.01 -19.38
N PRO A 497 31.24 -37.90 -18.75
CA PRO A 497 32.10 -37.97 -17.59
C PRO A 497 31.36 -38.65 -16.43
N ALA A 498 31.99 -39.68 -15.82
CA ALA A 498 31.40 -40.36 -14.67
C ALA A 498 31.34 -39.47 -13.42
N GLY A 499 32.23 -38.47 -13.32
CA GLY A 499 32.26 -37.49 -12.23
C GLY A 499 32.24 -38.14 -10.84
N CYS A 500 31.46 -37.57 -9.93
CA CYS A 500 31.20 -38.10 -8.58
C CYS A 500 29.95 -39.01 -8.50
N PHE A 501 29.37 -39.42 -9.64
CA PHE A 501 28.11 -40.16 -9.65
C PHE A 501 28.32 -41.63 -9.24
N ARG A 502 27.42 -42.13 -8.38
CA ARG A 502 27.50 -43.49 -7.80
C ARG A 502 27.48 -44.63 -8.83
N ASN A 503 26.86 -44.42 -10.00
CA ASN A 503 26.83 -45.40 -11.08
C ASN A 503 26.64 -44.72 -12.46
N ARG A 504 26.85 -45.49 -13.53
CA ARG A 504 26.80 -45.01 -14.91
C ARG A 504 25.42 -44.52 -15.33
N SER A 505 24.35 -45.18 -14.87
CA SER A 505 22.97 -44.77 -15.18
C SER A 505 22.64 -43.40 -14.58
N THR A 506 23.09 -43.14 -13.34
CA THR A 506 22.96 -41.82 -12.71
C THR A 506 23.74 -40.75 -13.47
N ALA A 507 24.97 -41.05 -13.92
CA ALA A 507 25.76 -40.11 -14.74
C ALA A 507 25.05 -39.79 -16.07
N ILE A 508 24.52 -40.82 -16.76
CA ILE A 508 23.73 -40.64 -18.00
C ILE A 508 22.49 -39.79 -17.73
N ARG A 509 21.74 -40.08 -16.66
CA ARG A 509 20.51 -39.34 -16.36
C ARG A 509 20.79 -37.88 -16.00
N ASN A 510 21.85 -37.60 -15.26
CA ASN A 510 22.27 -36.21 -14.99
C ASN A 510 22.67 -35.51 -16.28
N TYR A 511 23.43 -36.16 -17.17
CA TYR A 511 23.76 -35.62 -18.49
C TYR A 511 22.52 -35.28 -19.32
N HIS A 512 21.48 -36.14 -19.32
CA HIS A 512 20.21 -35.85 -20.01
C HIS A 512 19.44 -34.65 -19.45
N LEU A 513 19.72 -34.24 -18.23
CA LEU A 513 19.06 -33.13 -17.53
C LEU A 513 19.99 -31.94 -17.32
N ASN A 514 21.18 -31.92 -17.95
CA ASN A 514 22.29 -31.05 -17.55
C ASN A 514 22.24 -29.61 -18.08
N MET A 515 21.05 -29.06 -18.30
CA MET A 515 20.89 -27.67 -18.72
C MET A 515 21.29 -26.72 -17.59
N ARG A 516 21.90 -25.59 -17.94
CA ARG A 516 22.25 -24.53 -16.99
C ARG A 516 22.04 -23.15 -17.58
N ALA A 517 21.84 -22.18 -16.69
CA ALA A 517 21.87 -20.77 -17.00
C ALA A 517 22.86 -20.06 -16.06
N GLY A 518 23.57 -19.07 -16.59
CA GLY A 518 24.56 -18.31 -15.84
C GLY A 518 24.91 -17.01 -16.56
N LEU A 519 25.42 -16.04 -15.81
CA LEU A 519 25.86 -14.75 -16.35
C LEU A 519 27.05 -14.87 -17.31
N ASP A 520 27.76 -16.00 -17.27
CA ASP A 520 28.86 -16.35 -18.19
C ASP A 520 28.36 -16.71 -19.60
N LEU A 521 27.09 -17.13 -19.73
CA LEU A 521 26.51 -17.46 -21.03
C LEU A 521 26.13 -16.18 -21.77
N GLN A 522 26.56 -16.06 -23.01
CA GLN A 522 26.29 -14.90 -23.86
C GLN A 522 25.28 -15.26 -24.94
N GLY A 523 24.34 -14.35 -25.19
CA GLY A 523 23.41 -14.40 -26.31
C GLY A 523 23.97 -13.65 -27.53
N PRO A 524 23.22 -12.73 -28.13
CA PRO A 524 23.72 -11.91 -29.24
C PRO A 524 24.86 -10.99 -28.74
N ASP A 525 25.50 -10.22 -29.64
CA ASP A 525 26.50 -9.19 -29.27
C ASP A 525 25.93 -8.27 -28.16
N GLU A 526 26.31 -8.54 -26.91
CA GLU A 526 25.73 -7.90 -25.72
C GLU A 526 26.05 -6.41 -25.69
N ALA A 527 27.28 -6.06 -26.06
CA ALA A 527 27.74 -4.67 -26.11
C ALA A 527 26.96 -3.91 -27.19
N GLY A 528 26.80 -4.53 -28.36
CA GLY A 528 26.01 -3.96 -29.44
C GLY A 528 24.53 -3.80 -29.08
N LEU A 529 23.94 -4.79 -28.41
CA LEU A 529 22.55 -4.76 -27.97
C LEU A 529 22.31 -3.70 -26.87
N ALA A 530 23.23 -3.57 -25.92
CA ALA A 530 23.19 -2.59 -24.83
C ALA A 530 23.35 -1.16 -25.35
N ALA A 531 24.26 -0.93 -26.31
CA ALA A 531 24.51 0.38 -26.91
C ALA A 531 23.52 0.75 -28.04
N GLY A 532 22.70 -0.21 -28.50
CA GLY A 532 21.81 -0.02 -29.65
C GLY A 532 22.54 0.08 -31.00
N THR A 533 23.81 -0.33 -31.07
CA THR A 533 24.60 -0.35 -32.31
C THR A 533 24.40 -1.64 -33.10
N PHE A 534 23.89 -2.70 -32.47
CA PHE A 534 23.48 -3.94 -33.10
C PHE A 534 22.21 -4.46 -32.44
N GLU A 535 21.16 -4.66 -33.23
CA GLU A 535 19.91 -5.24 -32.75
C GLU A 535 19.32 -6.17 -33.82
N PRO A 536 19.39 -7.50 -33.63
CA PRO A 536 18.73 -8.42 -34.54
C PRO A 536 17.21 -8.32 -34.39
N ALA A 537 16.45 -8.98 -35.27
CA ALA A 537 15.01 -9.09 -35.07
C ALA A 537 14.73 -9.75 -33.70
N PRO A 538 13.84 -9.18 -32.85
CA PRO A 538 13.55 -9.75 -31.55
C PRO A 538 12.87 -11.12 -31.70
N HIS A 539 13.19 -12.04 -30.80
CA HIS A 539 12.57 -13.37 -30.75
C HIS A 539 11.15 -13.32 -30.16
N GLY A 540 10.84 -12.27 -29.39
CA GLY A 540 9.53 -12.03 -28.81
C GLY A 540 9.33 -10.56 -28.42
N ARG A 541 8.08 -10.19 -28.13
CA ARG A 541 7.69 -8.90 -27.57
C ARG A 541 6.66 -9.12 -26.47
N ILE A 542 6.75 -8.35 -25.40
CA ILE A 542 5.74 -8.29 -24.33
C ILE A 542 5.44 -6.84 -24.00
N ASN A 543 4.20 -6.58 -23.57
CA ASN A 543 3.82 -5.34 -22.92
C ASN A 543 3.65 -5.64 -21.42
N ALA A 544 4.44 -4.99 -20.58
CA ALA A 544 4.29 -5.06 -19.14
C ALA A 544 3.19 -4.08 -18.71
N PHE A 545 1.98 -4.58 -18.45
CA PHE A 545 0.84 -3.81 -17.95
C PHE A 545 0.94 -3.52 -16.44
N ASP A 546 2.07 -3.85 -15.84
CA ASP A 546 2.40 -3.76 -14.43
C ASP A 546 3.90 -3.42 -14.32
N ASP A 547 4.37 -2.97 -13.17
CA ASP A 547 5.82 -2.83 -12.94
C ASP A 547 6.54 -4.19 -12.92
N LEU A 548 5.80 -5.27 -12.65
CA LEU A 548 6.28 -6.64 -12.86
C LEU A 548 6.36 -6.95 -14.36
N ILE A 549 7.59 -7.20 -14.83
CA ILE A 549 7.85 -7.59 -16.21
C ILE A 549 7.57 -9.10 -16.33
N PRO A 550 6.63 -9.54 -17.20
CA PRO A 550 6.24 -10.94 -17.32
C PRO A 550 7.26 -11.76 -18.16
N VAL A 551 8.49 -11.85 -17.66
CA VAL A 551 9.62 -12.49 -18.36
C VAL A 551 9.34 -13.95 -18.71
N ASP A 552 8.69 -14.69 -17.80
CA ASP A 552 8.39 -16.11 -18.00
C ASP A 552 7.28 -16.36 -19.02
N GLU A 553 6.43 -15.37 -19.29
CA GLU A 553 5.36 -15.48 -20.30
C GLU A 553 5.86 -15.20 -21.72
N ALA A 554 7.06 -14.63 -21.84
CA ALA A 554 7.69 -14.32 -23.11
C ALA A 554 7.90 -15.54 -24.01
N PHE A 555 8.09 -16.73 -23.41
CA PHE A 555 8.41 -17.96 -24.13
C PHE A 555 7.76 -19.18 -23.49
N GLY A 556 7.30 -20.13 -24.30
CA GLY A 556 6.87 -21.45 -23.81
C GLY A 556 8.01 -22.38 -23.34
N PHE A 557 9.26 -21.89 -23.30
CA PHE A 557 10.42 -22.68 -22.89
C PHE A 557 10.43 -22.91 -21.38
N GLN A 558 10.57 -24.18 -20.97
CA GLN A 558 10.61 -24.59 -19.57
C GLN A 558 12.03 -25.06 -19.21
N GLY A 559 12.66 -24.40 -18.25
CA GLY A 559 14.00 -24.74 -17.76
C GLY A 559 14.93 -23.53 -17.61
N PRO A 560 16.19 -23.77 -17.21
CA PRO A 560 17.17 -22.73 -17.04
C PRO A 560 17.47 -22.01 -18.36
N ALA A 561 17.42 -20.68 -18.36
CA ALA A 561 17.71 -19.88 -19.54
C ALA A 561 18.25 -18.48 -19.18
N VAL A 562 18.93 -17.89 -20.16
CA VAL A 562 19.33 -16.49 -20.20
C VAL A 562 18.46 -15.77 -21.23
N PHE A 563 17.91 -14.64 -20.82
CA PHE A 563 17.08 -13.77 -21.64
C PHE A 563 17.67 -12.36 -21.66
N TYR A 564 17.44 -11.64 -22.76
CA TYR A 564 17.68 -10.20 -22.80
C TYR A 564 16.37 -9.47 -23.05
N LEU A 565 16.16 -8.40 -22.30
CA LEU A 565 14.97 -7.56 -22.40
C LEU A 565 15.44 -6.15 -22.77
N VAL A 566 14.85 -5.56 -23.79
CA VAL A 566 15.18 -4.22 -24.27
C VAL A 566 13.92 -3.36 -24.27
N SER A 567 13.96 -2.24 -23.55
CA SER A 567 12.95 -1.18 -23.63
C SER A 567 13.62 0.15 -23.94
N GLU A 568 12.90 1.02 -24.63
CA GLU A 568 13.37 2.36 -24.95
C GLU A 568 12.32 3.37 -24.50
N PHE A 569 12.78 4.47 -23.92
CA PHE A 569 11.93 5.54 -23.42
C PHE A 569 12.53 6.91 -23.72
N ILE A 570 11.69 7.94 -23.68
CA ILE A 570 12.06 9.33 -23.94
C ILE A 570 11.88 10.16 -22.68
N THR A 571 12.91 10.92 -22.34
CA THR A 571 12.87 12.01 -21.36
C THR A 571 12.68 13.33 -22.09
N LYS A 572 11.66 14.12 -21.70
CA LYS A 572 11.36 15.40 -22.37
C LYS A 572 12.35 16.50 -22.00
N GLU A 573 12.91 16.41 -20.81
CA GLU A 573 13.86 17.34 -20.22
C GLU A 573 14.99 16.57 -19.53
N PRO A 574 16.18 17.17 -19.32
CA PRO A 574 17.23 16.54 -18.55
C PRO A 574 16.75 16.22 -17.13
N MET A 575 17.04 15.02 -16.64
CA MET A 575 16.57 14.58 -15.33
C MET A 575 17.64 13.83 -14.55
N LYS A 576 17.58 13.95 -13.23
CA LYS A 576 18.32 13.11 -12.29
C LYS A 576 17.39 11.97 -11.88
N MET A 577 17.84 10.74 -12.08
CA MET A 577 16.98 9.58 -11.98
C MET A 577 17.65 8.44 -11.19
N PRO A 578 17.37 8.32 -9.89
CA PRO A 578 17.56 7.05 -9.19
C PRO A 578 16.66 5.97 -9.79
N ILE A 579 17.12 4.71 -9.71
CA ILE A 579 16.45 3.55 -10.28
C ILE A 579 16.46 2.44 -9.25
N SER A 580 15.30 1.82 -9.03
CA SER A 580 15.18 0.61 -8.21
C SER A 580 14.82 -0.58 -9.08
N ILE A 581 15.49 -1.71 -8.86
CA ILE A 581 15.24 -2.97 -9.56
C ILE A 581 14.86 -4.03 -8.54
N GLY A 582 13.67 -4.58 -8.71
CA GLY A 582 13.19 -5.73 -7.94
C GLY A 582 13.43 -7.02 -8.71
N ARG A 583 13.97 -8.06 -8.06
CA ARG A 583 14.40 -9.27 -8.78
C ARG A 583 14.39 -10.53 -7.92
N SER A 584 14.13 -11.68 -8.53
CA SER A 584 14.39 -13.02 -7.93
C SER A 584 15.58 -13.76 -8.54
N CYS A 585 16.21 -13.20 -9.58
CA CYS A 585 17.23 -13.83 -10.40
C CYS A 585 18.59 -13.10 -10.47
N PRO A 586 19.70 -13.79 -10.79
CA PRO A 586 20.89 -13.11 -11.27
C PRO A 586 20.59 -12.28 -12.51
N LEU A 587 21.16 -11.09 -12.59
CA LEU A 587 20.94 -10.18 -13.72
C LEU A 587 22.11 -9.23 -13.95
N VAL A 588 22.13 -8.63 -15.14
CA VAL A 588 22.90 -7.41 -15.45
C VAL A 588 21.93 -6.39 -16.05
N PHE A 589 22.08 -5.13 -15.67
CA PHE A 589 21.30 -4.02 -16.19
C PHE A 589 22.22 -2.97 -16.83
N TRP A 590 21.89 -2.59 -18.06
CA TRP A 590 22.53 -1.49 -18.78
C TRP A 590 21.53 -0.38 -19.08
N LEU A 591 22.04 0.85 -19.06
CA LEU A 591 21.35 2.02 -19.55
C LEU A 591 22.28 2.78 -20.50
N ASP A 592 21.84 2.99 -21.73
CA ASP A 592 22.62 3.65 -22.79
C ASP A 592 24.02 3.03 -22.98
N GLY A 593 24.08 1.70 -22.96
CA GLY A 593 25.32 0.92 -23.09
C GLY A 593 26.22 0.87 -21.85
N ARG A 594 25.88 1.59 -20.77
CA ARG A 594 26.65 1.59 -19.51
C ARG A 594 26.07 0.55 -18.56
N GLU A 595 26.89 -0.37 -18.06
CA GLU A 595 26.49 -1.32 -17.02
C GLU A 595 26.28 -0.56 -15.71
N LEU A 596 25.05 -0.56 -15.19
CA LEU A 596 24.72 0.14 -13.95
C LEU A 596 24.50 -0.83 -12.79
N ALA A 597 24.16 -2.09 -13.06
CA ALA A 597 23.92 -3.08 -12.01
C ALA A 597 24.29 -4.50 -12.44
N ARG A 598 24.78 -5.28 -11.47
CA ARG A 598 25.05 -6.72 -11.61
C ARG A 598 24.71 -7.43 -10.30
N ALA A 599 23.94 -8.51 -10.38
CA ALA A 599 23.61 -9.38 -9.25
C ALA A 599 23.87 -10.85 -9.64
N GLU A 600 24.62 -11.58 -8.81
CA GLU A 600 25.14 -12.90 -9.18
C GLU A 600 24.33 -14.09 -8.68
N PHE A 601 23.47 -13.90 -7.67
CA PHE A 601 22.78 -14.99 -6.95
C PHE A 601 21.27 -14.78 -6.90
N GLU A 602 20.47 -15.85 -6.81
CA GLU A 602 19.01 -15.78 -6.57
C GLU A 602 18.69 -15.31 -5.13
N THR A 603 17.54 -14.66 -4.94
CA THR A 603 17.08 -14.07 -3.66
C THR A 603 15.57 -13.88 -3.68
N PHE A 604 14.97 -13.71 -2.50
CA PHE A 604 13.56 -13.33 -2.39
C PHE A 604 13.35 -11.93 -3.02
N ARG A 605 12.30 -11.78 -3.82
CA ARG A 605 12.06 -10.51 -4.51
C ARG A 605 11.49 -9.48 -3.54
N THR A 606 12.16 -8.35 -3.46
CA THR A 606 11.59 -7.08 -2.99
C THR A 606 11.53 -6.12 -4.20
N PRO A 607 10.72 -5.05 -4.18
CA PRO A 607 10.71 -4.07 -5.27
C PRO A 607 12.04 -3.33 -5.47
N GLU A 608 12.93 -3.41 -4.47
CA GLU A 608 14.12 -2.57 -4.34
C GLU A 608 15.36 -3.40 -3.98
N ASN A 609 15.44 -4.65 -4.45
CA ASN A 609 16.60 -5.51 -4.20
C ASN A 609 17.93 -4.83 -4.62
N LEU A 610 17.89 -4.01 -5.68
CA LEU A 610 18.97 -3.13 -6.09
C LEU A 610 18.46 -1.69 -6.15
N ASN A 611 19.15 -0.78 -5.46
CA ASN A 611 18.95 0.66 -5.56
C ASN A 611 20.20 1.27 -6.19
N LEU A 612 20.05 1.87 -7.37
CA LEU A 612 21.16 2.43 -8.13
C LEU A 612 21.41 3.88 -7.74
N ASP A 613 22.67 4.31 -7.85
CA ASP A 613 23.03 5.72 -7.72
C ASP A 613 22.27 6.59 -8.74
N ILE A 614 22.14 7.88 -8.42
CA ILE A 614 21.46 8.84 -9.27
C ILE A 614 22.13 8.90 -10.65
N VAL A 615 21.38 8.59 -11.70
CA VAL A 615 21.83 8.71 -13.09
C VAL A 615 21.39 10.06 -13.65
N GLU A 616 22.32 10.81 -14.23
CA GLU A 616 21.99 12.03 -14.98
C GLU A 616 21.67 11.67 -16.43
N LEU A 617 20.43 11.91 -16.84
CA LEU A 617 19.97 11.67 -18.21
C LEU A 617 19.73 13.00 -18.93
N PRO A 618 20.33 13.23 -20.11
CA PRO A 618 19.92 14.35 -20.97
C PRO A 618 18.51 14.11 -21.52
N ALA A 619 17.83 15.18 -21.97
CA ALA A 619 16.61 15.03 -22.74
C ALA A 619 16.88 14.21 -24.01
N GLY A 620 16.03 13.23 -24.30
CA GLY A 620 16.14 12.42 -25.50
C GLY A 620 15.75 10.96 -25.28
N LYS A 621 16.19 10.12 -26.22
CA LYS A 621 15.92 8.69 -26.24
C LYS A 621 16.96 7.94 -25.40
N HIS A 622 16.48 7.06 -24.54
CA HIS A 622 17.30 6.17 -23.71
C HIS A 622 16.94 4.71 -23.96
N ARG A 623 17.90 3.83 -23.67
CA ARG A 623 17.80 2.40 -23.89
C ARG A 623 18.14 1.62 -22.63
N ALA A 624 17.14 0.96 -22.06
CA ALA A 624 17.26 0.08 -20.90
C ALA A 624 17.36 -1.38 -21.36
N VAL A 625 18.41 -2.08 -20.93
CA VAL A 625 18.65 -3.48 -21.29
C VAL A 625 18.89 -4.32 -20.05
N PHE A 626 18.13 -5.41 -19.90
CA PHE A 626 18.42 -6.44 -18.92
C PHE A 626 19.01 -7.68 -19.59
N LYS A 627 19.99 -8.30 -18.93
CA LYS A 627 20.31 -9.73 -19.07
C LYS A 627 19.76 -10.42 -17.83
N VAL A 628 18.85 -11.37 -18.00
CA VAL A 628 18.12 -12.05 -16.94
C VAL A 628 18.49 -13.53 -16.97
N VAL A 629 18.85 -14.10 -15.82
CA VAL A 629 19.19 -15.53 -15.69
C VAL A 629 18.13 -16.25 -14.88
N ARG A 630 17.34 -17.11 -15.52
CA ARG A 630 16.42 -18.00 -14.82
C ARG A 630 17.13 -19.31 -14.48
N GLN A 631 17.34 -19.61 -13.19
CA GLN A 631 17.89 -20.90 -12.74
C GLN A 631 16.82 -21.75 -12.06
N GLY A 632 15.92 -21.13 -11.29
CA GLY A 632 14.75 -21.75 -10.68
C GLY A 632 13.53 -21.96 -11.59
N ALA A 633 12.37 -22.22 -10.97
CA ALA A 633 11.11 -22.50 -11.66
C ALA A 633 10.52 -21.27 -12.39
N GLY A 634 10.86 -20.06 -11.92
CA GLY A 634 10.43 -18.79 -12.49
C GLY A 634 11.25 -17.62 -11.96
N THR A 635 11.06 -16.47 -12.57
CA THR A 635 11.76 -15.23 -12.27
C THR A 635 10.79 -14.06 -12.21
N THR A 636 10.84 -13.31 -11.12
CA THR A 636 10.17 -12.01 -10.99
C THR A 636 11.18 -10.90 -11.22
N LEU A 637 10.81 -9.91 -12.04
CA LEU A 637 11.62 -8.74 -12.35
C LEU A 637 10.73 -7.50 -12.38
N SER A 638 11.20 -6.38 -11.84
CA SER A 638 10.55 -5.07 -11.96
C SER A 638 11.60 -3.96 -12.02
N ILE A 639 11.22 -2.83 -12.61
CA ILE A 639 12.04 -1.62 -12.65
C ILE A 639 11.19 -0.41 -12.32
N ASN A 640 11.66 0.43 -11.41
CA ASN A 640 11.04 1.69 -11.03
C ASN A 640 12.03 2.83 -11.30
N TYR A 641 11.60 3.79 -12.12
CA TYR A 641 12.30 5.04 -12.36
C TYR A 641 11.82 6.07 -11.35
N LYS A 642 12.75 6.75 -10.67
CA LYS A 642 12.44 7.66 -9.56
C LYS A 642 12.93 9.09 -9.84
N CYS A 643 12.26 10.08 -9.27
CA CYS A 643 12.65 11.49 -9.28
C CYS A 643 12.05 12.22 -8.08
N SER A 644 12.41 13.48 -7.88
CA SER A 644 11.55 14.40 -7.11
C SER A 644 10.49 14.97 -8.05
N PHE A 645 9.27 15.23 -7.56
CA PHE A 645 8.27 15.93 -8.38
C PHE A 645 7.95 17.33 -7.87
N ARG A 646 8.47 17.70 -6.70
CA ARG A 646 8.54 19.09 -6.24
C ARG A 646 9.96 19.53 -5.90
N PRO A 647 10.24 20.84 -6.00
CA PRO A 647 11.47 21.41 -5.45
C PRO A 647 11.60 21.07 -3.95
N GLY A 648 12.75 20.54 -3.55
CA GLY A 648 13.05 20.20 -2.15
C GLY A 648 12.57 18.82 -1.69
N GLU A 649 11.81 18.10 -2.52
CA GLU A 649 11.35 16.74 -2.23
C GLU A 649 12.49 15.72 -2.35
N ARG A 650 12.42 14.61 -1.59
CA ARG A 650 13.32 13.47 -1.76
C ARG A 650 13.16 12.88 -3.17
N MET A 651 14.26 12.31 -3.68
CA MET A 651 14.29 11.70 -5.02
C MET A 651 13.86 10.23 -5.00
N ASP A 652 12.75 9.95 -4.34
CA ASP A 652 12.22 8.61 -4.12
C ASP A 652 10.81 8.42 -4.73
N ALA A 653 10.19 9.48 -5.26
CA ALA A 653 8.91 9.37 -5.95
C ALA A 653 9.06 8.70 -7.31
N HIS A 654 8.09 7.87 -7.69
CA HIS A 654 8.12 7.23 -9.01
C HIS A 654 7.75 8.21 -10.12
N VAL A 655 8.48 8.14 -11.24
CA VAL A 655 8.29 9.01 -12.40
C VAL A 655 6.95 8.70 -13.08
N VAL A 656 6.29 9.76 -13.52
CA VAL A 656 5.16 9.76 -14.47
C VAL A 656 5.54 10.67 -15.64
N GLY A 657 5.06 10.37 -16.85
CA GLY A 657 5.29 11.21 -18.04
C GLY A 657 6.41 10.76 -18.96
N LEU A 658 7.00 9.58 -18.72
CA LEU A 658 7.90 8.94 -19.69
C LEU A 658 7.11 8.48 -20.91
N GLU A 659 7.67 8.66 -22.11
CA GLU A 659 7.11 8.10 -23.34
C GLU A 659 7.92 6.86 -23.73
N PHE A 660 7.27 5.70 -23.78
CA PHE A 660 7.90 4.43 -24.13
C PHE A 660 7.72 4.10 -25.62
N LEU A 661 8.71 3.45 -26.23
CA LEU A 661 8.74 3.08 -27.66
C LEU A 661 8.52 1.57 -27.86
N ALA A 662 7.59 1.22 -28.75
CA ALA A 662 7.01 -0.13 -28.90
C ALA A 662 7.86 -1.19 -29.62
#